data_AF-A0A015J6M6-F1
#
_entry.id   AF-A0A015J6M6-F1
#
_cell.length_a   1.000
_cell.length_b   1.000
_cell.length_c   1.000
_cell.angle_alpha   90.00
_cell.angle_beta   90.00
_cell.angle_gamma   90.00
#
_symmetry.space_group_name_H-M   'P 1'
#
loop_
_entity.id
_entity.type
_entity.pdbx_description
1 polymer ?
#
loop_
_entity_poly.entity_id
_entity_poly.type
_entity_poly.pdbx_seq_one_letter_code
_entity_poly.pdbx_strand_id
1 'polypeptide(L)'
;MNDYRAIIGINLGTTHSSFAYSFMNPSNICIHKEWRDGIGYKIPTVLYYDDEYRNVTIGRNGHDRNPVELFKLLLGKMENEPPLQHGKAIIDYFREFGKIVKRTIQHVDFDQALIVLTVPDNNTMLTRSFFTMREYAFKAGLLRYPLSQNFRLTTESKAIALYCMKYLREHNLSVGEKFIVVDCGDNTVYLSTMLLWNNEKLCLISERIEIDCGGDLADQEFLKFIERKIGSSRMNLISENKLQEIKNIFGSIKLSFTGIQSEFVTINFDSGFALRQLFYRNDNNNRWNFKLEFEDVKAIIDPIVERIVQLVDSQLRLCDNCFAISLVGDFGRSKYLQLRIEEKFSTRVLVSRPPNSCTAILRGAVLQGLNYANPDQAYIIKLEEENKKAQEFNNLLHEKYDGLQEKYDNLQEIEIKYVNQIRINQQYKNDIILKDQSEKQRQNNYRLLYDDLQKNYDDLTKKYNEEINQNQIIDENRQYQNNIELQEQRINQLQQFLELKENKLQNLEKEKEELNAENDNLHQKNTNLANQLENILQQNTILKDDVSNIVSNENIDQNYIISLNNDISELNDNLKKYVTDLNQDVIVNMEEIKKLLLLYKCPIKITNQKDDQLLIQAVLQRHIIETILSYATKYFQSTGQHYHLEANIVNKASLLSILLTNISKYRTGNDEIAHVATTKLRQHIYSILNNRGFANIYGEDHITYEHPFIAYHKEELNKTMSELRIVKGQEKLASENLAAIIICEVVKIFWFRLKVHESVVQYVWVPYNVKVDEMFMEGSNLDDNDEENLCVGLCYFPLIGRDLTLIDKKVFVSAKVFTKKSLK
;
A
#
# COMPACT_ATOMS: atom_id res chain seq x y z
N MET A 1 -2.31 3.11 18.93
CA MET A 1 -1.19 2.41 18.28
C MET A 1 -1.42 0.91 18.42
N ASN A 2 -1.27 0.12 17.35
CA ASN A 2 -1.31 -1.33 17.46
C ASN A 2 0.04 -1.81 17.98
N ASP A 3 0.03 -2.47 19.13
CA ASP A 3 1.24 -2.93 19.81
C ASP A 3 1.68 -4.29 19.22
N TYR A 4 2.24 -4.24 18.00
CA TYR A 4 2.72 -5.44 17.31
C TYR A 4 3.97 -5.99 18.02
N ARG A 5 3.96 -7.28 18.35
CA ARG A 5 5.10 -8.02 18.94
C ARG A 5 5.90 -8.81 17.90
N ALA A 6 5.29 -9.10 16.75
CA ALA A 6 5.97 -9.74 15.64
C ALA A 6 5.45 -9.26 14.28
N ILE A 7 6.32 -9.32 13.28
CA ILE A 7 5.98 -9.20 11.86
C ILE A 7 6.15 -10.57 11.23
N ILE A 8 5.21 -10.98 10.39
CA ILE A 8 5.23 -12.24 9.65
C ILE A 8 5.14 -11.93 8.16
N GLY A 9 6.20 -12.18 7.41
CA GLY A 9 6.19 -12.08 5.96
C GLY A 9 5.87 -13.43 5.34
N ILE A 10 4.79 -13.54 4.57
CA ILE A 10 4.37 -14.77 3.89
C ILE A 10 4.52 -14.58 2.38
N ASN A 11 5.23 -15.48 1.73
CA ASN A 11 5.19 -15.63 0.28
C ASN A 11 4.38 -16.87 -0.08
N LEU A 12 3.16 -16.66 -0.56
CA LEU A 12 2.31 -17.70 -1.13
C LEU A 12 2.64 -17.79 -2.62
N GLY A 13 3.57 -18.65 -3.04
CA GLY A 13 3.90 -18.85 -4.46
C GLY A 13 2.98 -19.88 -5.14
N THR A 14 2.92 -19.87 -6.47
CA THR A 14 2.07 -20.78 -7.24
C THR A 14 2.45 -22.24 -7.01
N THR A 15 3.75 -22.53 -6.94
CA THR A 15 4.28 -23.88 -6.73
C THR A 15 4.81 -24.10 -5.32
N HIS A 16 5.41 -23.07 -4.72
CA HIS A 16 6.01 -23.14 -3.39
C HIS A 16 5.66 -21.94 -2.54
N SER A 17 5.44 -22.17 -1.25
CA SER A 17 5.18 -21.16 -0.24
C SER A 17 6.29 -21.13 0.80
N SER A 18 6.41 -20.01 1.50
CA SER A 18 7.41 -19.81 2.54
C SER A 18 7.01 -18.67 3.47
N PHE A 19 7.61 -18.60 4.66
CA PHE A 19 7.42 -17.47 5.54
C PHE A 19 8.69 -17.11 6.31
N ALA A 20 8.73 -15.86 6.73
CA ALA A 20 9.74 -15.28 7.60
C ALA A 20 9.06 -14.47 8.70
N TYR A 21 9.79 -14.21 9.77
CA TYR A 21 9.28 -13.40 10.86
C TYR A 21 10.38 -12.59 11.55
N SER A 22 9.97 -11.56 12.29
CA SER A 22 10.83 -10.78 13.16
C SER A 22 10.04 -10.33 14.39
N PHE A 23 10.68 -10.36 15.56
CA PHE A 23 10.13 -9.78 16.80
C PHE A 23 10.47 -8.29 16.87
N MET A 24 9.96 -7.51 15.91
CA MET A 24 10.12 -6.06 15.85
C MET A 24 11.58 -5.57 15.74
N ASN A 25 12.47 -6.40 15.16
CA ASN A 25 13.87 -6.06 14.95
C ASN A 25 14.28 -6.25 13.47
N PRO A 26 14.57 -5.16 12.73
CA PRO A 26 14.92 -5.22 11.30
C PRO A 26 16.25 -5.93 11.01
N SER A 27 17.14 -5.99 11.99
CA SER A 27 18.43 -6.69 11.89
C SER A 27 18.30 -8.18 12.14
N ASN A 28 17.20 -8.63 12.75
CA ASN A 28 16.95 -10.03 13.08
C ASN A 28 15.68 -10.54 12.39
N ILE A 29 15.83 -10.90 11.11
CA ILE A 29 14.77 -11.55 10.31
C ILE A 29 15.07 -13.04 10.23
N CYS A 30 14.19 -13.85 10.83
CA CYS A 30 14.25 -15.30 10.84
C CYS A 30 13.49 -15.87 9.64
N ILE A 31 14.14 -16.76 8.89
CA ILE A 31 13.49 -17.52 7.80
C ILE A 31 13.16 -18.90 8.35
N HIS A 32 11.89 -19.32 8.25
CA HIS A 32 11.52 -20.67 8.65
C HIS A 32 12.07 -21.70 7.65
N LYS A 33 12.68 -22.77 8.17
CA LYS A 33 13.34 -23.80 7.36
C LYS A 33 12.99 -25.25 7.72
N GLU A 34 12.23 -25.46 8.80
CA GLU A 34 12.01 -26.77 9.39
C GLU A 34 10.58 -27.24 9.11
N TRP A 35 10.43 -28.01 8.04
CA TRP A 35 9.14 -28.60 7.67
C TRP A 35 9.09 -30.07 8.08
N ARG A 36 7.88 -30.62 8.26
CA ARG A 36 7.71 -32.06 8.55
C ARG A 36 8.37 -32.95 7.50
N ASP A 37 8.45 -32.47 6.28
CA ASP A 37 8.86 -33.23 5.11
C ASP A 37 10.30 -32.88 4.64
N GLY A 38 11.07 -32.17 5.47
CA GLY A 38 12.49 -31.87 5.22
C GLY A 38 12.94 -30.47 5.64
N ILE A 39 14.24 -30.22 5.44
CA ILE A 39 14.87 -28.92 5.73
C ILE A 39 14.97 -28.13 4.42
N GLY A 40 14.52 -26.88 4.45
CA GLY A 40 14.56 -25.95 3.32
C GLY A 40 13.65 -24.76 3.59
N TYR A 41 13.84 -23.63 2.91
CA TYR A 41 13.04 -22.43 3.23
C TYR A 41 11.70 -22.33 2.47
N LYS A 42 11.42 -23.30 1.57
CA LYS A 42 10.21 -23.41 0.75
C LYS A 42 9.49 -24.74 1.04
N ILE A 43 8.16 -24.71 1.07
CA ILE A 43 7.29 -25.89 1.08
C ILE A 43 6.41 -25.88 -0.18
N PRO A 44 6.07 -27.02 -0.80
CA PRO A 44 5.11 -27.02 -1.91
C PRO A 44 3.75 -26.41 -1.52
N THR A 45 3.17 -25.66 -2.45
CA THR A 45 1.84 -25.06 -2.32
C THR A 45 0.78 -26.07 -2.79
N VAL A 46 0.67 -27.17 -2.05
CA VAL A 46 -0.15 -28.33 -2.41
C VAL A 46 -1.01 -28.73 -1.21
N LEU A 47 -2.25 -29.16 -1.47
CA LEU A 47 -3.16 -29.73 -0.48
C LEU A 47 -3.44 -31.19 -0.79
N TYR A 48 -3.51 -32.01 0.26
CA TYR A 48 -3.99 -33.39 0.19
C TYR A 48 -5.19 -33.55 1.12
N TYR A 49 -6.34 -33.81 0.52
CA TYR A 49 -7.58 -34.11 1.21
C TYR A 49 -7.72 -35.61 1.48
N ASP A 50 -8.44 -35.99 2.53
CA ASP A 50 -9.00 -37.35 2.61
C ASP A 50 -10.17 -37.53 1.63
N ASP A 51 -10.59 -38.76 1.41
CA ASP A 51 -11.66 -39.10 0.43
C ASP A 51 -12.99 -38.38 0.73
N GLU A 52 -13.20 -38.01 2.00
CA GLU A 52 -14.38 -37.27 2.47
C GLU A 52 -14.22 -35.73 2.41
N TYR A 53 -13.05 -35.22 2.00
CA TYR A 53 -12.73 -33.78 1.95
C TYR A 53 -12.93 -33.03 3.28
N ARG A 54 -12.72 -33.72 4.40
CA ARG A 54 -12.85 -33.22 5.77
C ARG A 54 -11.50 -32.87 6.40
N ASN A 55 -10.51 -33.72 6.19
CA ASN A 55 -9.16 -33.52 6.70
C ASN A 55 -8.21 -33.15 5.58
N VAL A 56 -7.32 -32.20 5.86
CA VAL A 56 -6.41 -31.64 4.87
C VAL A 56 -5.01 -31.53 5.44
N THR A 57 -4.02 -31.83 4.60
CA THR A 57 -2.59 -31.66 4.89
C THR A 57 -1.94 -30.87 3.77
N ILE A 58 -0.84 -30.17 4.08
CA ILE A 58 -0.07 -29.39 3.10
C ILE A 58 1.37 -29.89 3.03
N GLY A 59 2.00 -29.79 1.86
CA GLY A 59 3.43 -30.11 1.69
C GLY A 59 3.71 -31.24 0.71
N ARG A 60 4.59 -32.17 1.08
CA ARG A 60 5.10 -33.25 0.21
C ARG A 60 4.49 -34.62 0.51
N ASN A 61 3.93 -34.81 1.70
CA ASN A 61 3.41 -36.11 2.14
C ASN A 61 1.92 -36.29 1.81
N GLY A 62 1.66 -36.83 0.62
CA GLY A 62 0.33 -37.25 0.19
C GLY A 62 0.36 -38.40 -0.82
N HIS A 63 1.33 -39.31 -0.69
CA HIS A 63 1.68 -40.34 -1.69
C HIS A 63 0.52 -41.25 -2.17
N ASP A 64 -0.59 -41.30 -1.43
CA ASP A 64 -1.78 -42.11 -1.78
C ASP A 64 -3.02 -41.26 -2.17
N ARG A 65 -2.89 -39.94 -2.33
CA ARG A 65 -4.02 -39.00 -2.52
C ARG A 65 -3.78 -38.06 -3.70
N ASN A 66 -4.87 -37.66 -4.39
CA ASN A 66 -4.79 -36.70 -5.49
C ASN A 66 -4.42 -35.31 -4.96
N PRO A 67 -3.31 -34.70 -5.45
CA PRO A 67 -2.89 -33.36 -5.02
C PRO A 67 -3.82 -32.30 -5.61
N VAL A 68 -4.17 -31.31 -4.79
CA VAL A 68 -4.81 -30.06 -5.25
C VAL A 68 -3.74 -28.98 -5.32
N GLU A 69 -3.45 -28.53 -6.54
CA GLU A 69 -2.35 -27.61 -6.89
C GLU A 69 -2.85 -26.41 -7.68
N LEU A 70 -1.98 -25.42 -7.94
CA LEU A 70 -2.25 -24.25 -8.78
C LEU A 70 -3.47 -23.40 -8.36
N PHE A 71 -3.87 -23.50 -7.09
CA PHE A 71 -5.04 -22.79 -6.55
C PHE A 71 -4.76 -21.32 -6.15
N LYS A 72 -3.52 -20.82 -6.29
CA LYS A 72 -3.15 -19.43 -5.94
C LYS A 72 -3.95 -18.44 -6.81
N LEU A 73 -4.65 -17.51 -6.14
CA LEU A 73 -5.33 -16.34 -6.74
C LEU A 73 -6.32 -16.64 -7.89
N LEU A 74 -6.78 -17.89 -8.04
CA LEU A 74 -7.60 -18.33 -9.19
C LEU A 74 -6.91 -18.14 -10.56
N LEU A 75 -5.57 -18.05 -10.59
CA LEU A 75 -4.79 -17.73 -11.80
C LEU A 75 -4.45 -18.95 -12.67
N GLY A 76 -4.81 -20.16 -12.24
CA GLY A 76 -4.59 -21.42 -12.96
C GLY A 76 -5.83 -22.31 -12.94
N LYS A 77 -5.94 -23.22 -13.93
CA LYS A 77 -6.93 -24.29 -13.91
C LYS A 77 -6.38 -25.42 -13.05
N MET A 78 -7.09 -25.80 -11.99
CA MET A 78 -6.67 -26.93 -11.17
C MET A 78 -6.76 -28.20 -12.02
N GLU A 79 -5.68 -29.00 -12.06
CA GLU A 79 -5.69 -30.26 -12.81
C GLU A 79 -6.60 -31.28 -12.14
N ASN A 80 -6.61 -31.30 -10.80
CA ASN A 80 -7.54 -32.07 -9.98
C ASN A 80 -8.44 -31.11 -9.20
N GLU A 81 -9.58 -30.73 -9.79
CA GLU A 81 -10.59 -29.93 -9.07
C GLU A 81 -11.29 -30.80 -8.01
N PRO A 82 -11.12 -30.54 -6.71
CA PRO A 82 -11.99 -31.16 -5.72
C PRO A 82 -13.44 -30.71 -5.97
N PRO A 83 -14.46 -31.47 -5.53
CA PRO A 83 -15.87 -31.06 -5.56
C PRO A 83 -16.15 -29.97 -4.50
N LEU A 84 -15.29 -28.95 -4.42
CA LEU A 84 -15.27 -27.87 -3.46
C LEU A 84 -15.04 -26.55 -4.20
N GLN A 85 -15.61 -25.45 -3.69
CA GLN A 85 -15.35 -24.12 -4.23
C GLN A 85 -13.86 -23.78 -4.10
N HIS A 86 -13.25 -23.17 -5.14
CA HIS A 86 -11.83 -22.81 -5.18
C HIS A 86 -11.35 -22.03 -3.95
N GLY A 87 -12.20 -21.14 -3.40
CA GLY A 87 -11.87 -20.37 -2.19
C GLY A 87 -11.63 -21.24 -0.95
N LYS A 88 -12.24 -22.43 -0.88
CA LYS A 88 -12.03 -23.37 0.23
C LYS A 88 -10.59 -23.90 0.26
N ALA A 89 -9.99 -24.18 -0.89
CA ALA A 89 -8.59 -24.62 -0.97
C ALA A 89 -7.64 -23.59 -0.34
N ILE A 90 -7.79 -22.31 -0.67
CA ILE A 90 -6.95 -21.24 -0.10
C ILE A 90 -7.17 -21.11 1.42
N ILE A 91 -8.43 -21.15 1.87
CA ILE A 91 -8.77 -21.08 3.30
C ILE A 91 -8.15 -22.26 4.07
N ASP A 92 -8.27 -23.47 3.54
CA ASP A 92 -7.73 -24.68 4.15
C ASP A 92 -6.18 -24.65 4.16
N TYR A 93 -5.55 -24.18 3.09
CA TYR A 93 -4.10 -23.98 3.04
C TYR A 93 -3.65 -22.96 4.09
N PHE A 94 -4.28 -21.80 4.17
CA PHE A 94 -3.98 -20.79 5.18
C PHE A 94 -4.19 -21.29 6.60
N ARG A 95 -5.20 -22.14 6.83
CA ARG A 95 -5.47 -22.73 8.14
C ARG A 95 -4.33 -23.66 8.57
N GLU A 96 -3.93 -24.58 7.70
CA GLU A 96 -2.83 -25.51 8.01
C GLU A 96 -1.47 -24.79 8.07
N PHE A 97 -1.21 -23.87 7.15
CA PHE A 97 0.00 -23.05 7.16
C PHE A 97 0.08 -22.18 8.42
N GLY A 98 -1.05 -21.58 8.83
CA GLY A 98 -1.17 -20.82 10.07
C GLY A 98 -0.83 -21.61 11.32
N LYS A 99 -1.20 -22.91 11.38
CA LYS A 99 -0.80 -23.79 12.48
C LYS A 99 0.72 -23.94 12.56
N ILE A 100 1.41 -24.03 11.41
CA ILE A 100 2.88 -24.12 11.36
C ILE A 100 3.51 -22.81 11.83
N VAL A 101 3.01 -21.67 11.33
CA VAL A 101 3.47 -20.34 11.76
C VAL A 101 3.31 -20.19 13.27
N LYS A 102 2.12 -20.48 13.82
CA LYS A 102 1.83 -20.35 15.26
C LYS A 102 2.73 -21.22 16.13
N ARG A 103 3.10 -22.42 15.67
CA ARG A 103 4.07 -23.30 16.36
C ARG A 103 5.50 -22.77 16.32
N THR A 104 5.82 -21.98 15.28
CA THR A 104 7.17 -21.44 15.05
C THR A 104 7.42 -20.18 15.90
N ILE A 105 6.48 -19.23 15.89
CA ILE A 105 6.63 -17.93 16.58
C ILE A 105 6.12 -17.94 18.03
N GLN A 106 6.37 -19.05 18.74
CA GLN A 106 5.86 -19.33 20.09
C GLN A 106 5.75 -18.07 20.98
N HIS A 107 4.66 -17.94 21.73
CA HIS A 107 4.35 -16.79 22.62
C HIS A 107 3.86 -15.50 21.95
N VAL A 108 3.58 -15.52 20.65
CA VAL A 108 2.88 -14.44 19.93
C VAL A 108 1.63 -14.99 19.25
N ASP A 109 0.47 -14.48 19.64
CA ASP A 109 -0.77 -14.74 18.92
C ASP A 109 -0.88 -13.86 17.66
N PHE A 110 -1.66 -14.29 16.68
CA PHE A 110 -1.86 -13.52 15.44
C PHE A 110 -2.45 -12.12 15.68
N ASP A 111 -3.17 -11.92 16.79
CA ASP A 111 -3.66 -10.59 17.21
C ASP A 111 -2.54 -9.63 17.61
N GLN A 112 -1.37 -10.16 17.97
CA GLN A 112 -0.17 -9.39 18.29
C GLN A 112 0.84 -9.39 17.14
N ALA A 113 0.49 -9.95 15.98
CA ALA A 113 1.38 -10.03 14.83
C ALA A 113 0.82 -9.27 13.61
N LEU A 114 1.69 -8.58 12.88
CA LEU A 114 1.35 -8.04 11.57
C LEU A 114 1.75 -9.04 10.47
N ILE A 115 0.76 -9.57 9.76
CA ILE A 115 0.97 -10.46 8.62
C ILE A 115 1.08 -9.60 7.34
N VAL A 116 2.19 -9.75 6.63
CA VAL A 116 2.43 -9.17 5.32
C VAL A 116 2.47 -10.30 4.30
N LEU A 117 1.42 -10.40 3.47
CA LEU A 117 1.36 -11.38 2.40
C LEU A 117 1.87 -10.76 1.09
N THR A 118 2.76 -11.46 0.39
CA THR A 118 3.20 -11.05 -0.95
C THR A 118 2.26 -11.57 -2.03
N VAL A 119 2.00 -10.73 -3.04
CA VAL A 119 1.19 -11.07 -4.22
C VAL A 119 1.93 -10.70 -5.51
N PRO A 120 1.63 -11.31 -6.67
CA PRO A 120 2.24 -10.96 -7.94
C PRO A 120 1.97 -9.50 -8.34
N ASP A 121 2.86 -8.92 -9.16
CA ASP A 121 2.86 -7.50 -9.56
C ASP A 121 1.79 -7.09 -10.58
N ASN A 122 0.82 -7.94 -10.93
CA ASN A 122 -0.19 -7.63 -11.94
C ASN A 122 -1.23 -6.60 -11.45
N ASN A 123 -1.17 -5.39 -12.00
CA ASN A 123 -2.01 -4.23 -11.67
C ASN A 123 -3.53 -4.44 -11.85
N THR A 124 -3.97 -5.42 -12.64
CA THR A 124 -5.41 -5.74 -12.77
C THR A 124 -5.97 -6.55 -11.60
N MET A 125 -5.12 -7.11 -10.74
CA MET A 125 -5.48 -8.08 -9.70
C MET A 125 -5.43 -7.50 -8.28
N LEU A 126 -4.64 -6.46 -8.01
CA LEU A 126 -4.31 -6.02 -6.64
C LEU A 126 -5.52 -5.69 -5.76
N THR A 127 -6.50 -4.95 -6.27
CA THR A 127 -7.66 -4.52 -5.45
C THR A 127 -8.65 -5.66 -5.19
N ARG A 128 -8.90 -6.52 -6.18
CA ARG A 128 -9.81 -7.67 -6.04
C ARG A 128 -9.17 -8.75 -5.16
N SER A 129 -7.88 -9.03 -5.36
CA SER A 129 -7.11 -9.95 -4.53
C SER A 129 -6.99 -9.46 -3.09
N PHE A 130 -6.96 -8.15 -2.83
CA PHE A 130 -6.88 -7.62 -1.46
C PHE A 130 -8.04 -8.06 -0.57
N PHE A 131 -9.28 -7.76 -0.98
CA PHE A 131 -10.45 -8.08 -0.16
C PHE A 131 -10.67 -9.59 -0.05
N THR A 132 -10.48 -10.32 -1.14
CA THR A 132 -10.64 -11.77 -1.17
C THR A 132 -9.60 -12.49 -0.30
N MET A 133 -8.31 -12.15 -0.42
CA MET A 133 -7.26 -12.81 0.37
C MET A 133 -7.37 -12.47 1.86
N ARG A 134 -7.79 -11.25 2.20
CA ARG A 134 -8.10 -10.84 3.57
C ARG A 134 -9.27 -11.63 4.14
N GLU A 135 -10.34 -11.80 3.37
CA GLU A 135 -11.49 -12.62 3.76
C GLU A 135 -11.08 -14.09 4.00
N TYR A 136 -10.23 -14.65 3.13
CA TYR A 136 -9.72 -16.00 3.30
C TYR A 136 -8.80 -16.14 4.50
N ALA A 137 -7.91 -15.18 4.75
CA ALA A 137 -7.07 -15.14 5.94
C ALA A 137 -7.92 -15.08 7.23
N PHE A 138 -9.01 -14.29 7.23
CA PHE A 138 -9.97 -14.27 8.32
C PHE A 138 -10.67 -15.62 8.51
N LYS A 139 -11.25 -16.20 7.46
CA LYS A 139 -11.91 -17.52 7.51
C LYS A 139 -10.96 -18.67 7.90
N ALA A 140 -9.67 -18.50 7.66
CA ALA A 140 -8.62 -19.43 8.06
C ALA A 140 -8.18 -19.27 9.53
N GLY A 141 -8.64 -18.23 10.23
CA GLY A 141 -8.26 -17.94 11.62
C GLY A 141 -6.92 -17.22 11.78
N LEU A 142 -6.38 -16.62 10.70
CA LEU A 142 -5.18 -15.78 10.77
C LEU A 142 -5.50 -14.36 11.27
N LEU A 143 -6.78 -13.97 11.26
CA LEU A 143 -7.27 -12.67 11.72
C LEU A 143 -8.47 -12.88 12.64
N ARG A 144 -8.60 -12.06 13.69
CA ARG A 144 -9.75 -12.10 14.60
C ARG A 144 -11.04 -11.54 14.00
N TYR A 145 -10.95 -10.58 13.09
CA TYR A 145 -12.10 -10.01 12.38
C TYR A 145 -11.70 -9.57 10.96
N PRO A 146 -12.63 -9.50 9.98
CA PRO A 146 -12.32 -9.27 8.56
C PRO A 146 -11.54 -7.97 8.28
N LEU A 147 -11.80 -6.93 9.07
CA LEU A 147 -11.19 -5.59 8.91
C LEU A 147 -9.95 -5.39 9.77
N SER A 148 -9.37 -6.45 10.35
CA SER A 148 -8.16 -6.35 11.18
C SER A 148 -7.02 -5.61 10.46
N GLN A 149 -6.36 -4.71 11.18
CA GLN A 149 -5.19 -3.98 10.65
C GLN A 149 -3.94 -4.85 10.60
N ASN A 150 -3.99 -6.04 11.22
CA ASN A 150 -2.92 -7.05 11.29
C ASN A 150 -2.64 -7.76 9.96
N PHE A 151 -3.23 -7.31 8.86
CA PHE A 151 -3.03 -7.90 7.54
C PHE A 151 -2.73 -6.82 6.50
N ARG A 152 -1.59 -6.94 5.84
CA ARG A 152 -1.15 -6.08 4.74
C ARG A 152 -0.77 -6.92 3.53
N LEU A 153 -0.95 -6.34 2.35
CA LEU A 153 -0.40 -6.87 1.11
C LEU A 153 0.78 -6.02 0.66
N THR A 154 1.74 -6.68 0.04
CA THR A 154 2.77 -6.05 -0.79
C THR A 154 2.95 -6.86 -2.05
N THR A 155 3.44 -6.25 -3.12
CA THR A 155 3.80 -7.04 -4.30
C THR A 155 5.15 -7.73 -4.09
N GLU A 156 5.36 -8.83 -4.83
CA GLU A 156 6.61 -9.60 -4.83
C GLU A 156 7.79 -8.71 -5.25
N SER A 157 7.70 -7.99 -6.38
CA SER A 157 8.78 -7.09 -6.81
C SER A 157 9.06 -5.97 -5.81
N LYS A 158 8.02 -5.38 -5.19
CA LYS A 158 8.19 -4.32 -4.20
C LYS A 158 8.88 -4.82 -2.94
N ALA A 159 8.53 -6.02 -2.48
CA ALA A 159 9.22 -6.65 -1.36
C ALA A 159 10.70 -6.87 -1.68
N ILE A 160 11.01 -7.45 -2.84
CA ILE A 160 12.40 -7.68 -3.27
C ILE A 160 13.16 -6.36 -3.38
N ALA A 161 12.57 -5.34 -4.00
CA ALA A 161 13.18 -4.03 -4.17
C ALA A 161 13.47 -3.36 -2.83
N LEU A 162 12.58 -3.48 -1.85
CA LEU A 162 12.82 -2.98 -0.49
C LEU A 162 14.03 -3.66 0.16
N TYR A 163 14.17 -4.98 -0.04
CA TYR A 163 15.35 -5.70 0.43
C TYR A 163 16.64 -5.25 -0.28
N CYS A 164 16.60 -5.07 -1.60
CA CYS A 164 17.75 -4.60 -2.39
C CYS A 164 18.16 -3.18 -2.01
N MET A 165 17.18 -2.29 -1.79
CA MET A 165 17.39 -0.89 -1.42
C MET A 165 18.26 -0.76 -0.17
N LYS A 166 18.13 -1.67 0.80
CA LYS A 166 18.98 -1.71 2.00
C LYS A 166 20.48 -1.69 1.65
N TYR A 167 20.90 -2.48 0.67
CA TYR A 167 22.31 -2.60 0.26
C TYR A 167 22.72 -1.53 -0.76
N LEU A 168 21.78 -1.04 -1.58
CA LEU A 168 22.05 0.07 -2.49
C LEU A 168 22.27 1.39 -1.74
N ARG A 169 21.64 1.57 -0.57
CA ARG A 169 21.89 2.71 0.33
C ARG A 169 23.32 2.78 0.84
N GLU A 170 23.96 1.63 1.08
CA GLU A 170 25.39 1.58 1.44
C GLU A 170 26.28 2.16 0.33
N HIS A 171 25.77 2.22 -0.91
CA HIS A 171 26.42 2.81 -2.07
C HIS A 171 25.90 4.21 -2.43
N ASN A 172 25.19 4.88 -1.51
CA ASN A 172 24.64 6.23 -1.67
C ASN A 172 23.49 6.38 -2.69
N LEU A 173 22.63 5.35 -2.84
CA LEU A 173 21.38 5.48 -3.60
C LEU A 173 20.55 6.68 -3.10
N SER A 174 20.22 7.58 -4.02
CA SER A 174 19.56 8.87 -3.78
C SER A 174 18.15 8.93 -4.38
N VAL A 175 17.31 9.82 -3.84
CA VAL A 175 15.96 10.06 -4.38
C VAL A 175 16.06 10.56 -5.83
N GLY A 176 15.22 10.01 -6.71
CA GLY A 176 15.25 10.27 -8.15
C GLY A 176 16.05 9.24 -8.95
N GLU A 177 16.86 8.40 -8.29
CA GLU A 177 17.64 7.36 -8.97
C GLU A 177 16.82 6.09 -9.25
N LYS A 178 17.12 5.46 -10.39
CA LYS A 178 16.51 4.20 -10.81
C LYS A 178 17.47 3.05 -10.60
N PHE A 179 16.97 1.90 -10.21
CA PHE A 179 17.75 0.66 -10.18
C PHE A 179 16.91 -0.50 -10.73
N ILE A 180 17.57 -1.50 -11.31
CA ILE A 180 16.92 -2.68 -11.87
C ILE A 180 17.13 -3.84 -10.89
N VAL A 181 16.03 -4.43 -10.43
CA VAL A 181 16.04 -5.71 -9.74
C VAL A 181 15.96 -6.82 -10.78
N VAL A 182 16.88 -7.77 -10.72
CA VAL A 182 16.90 -8.96 -11.58
C VAL A 182 16.67 -10.16 -10.67
N ASP A 183 15.42 -10.58 -10.54
CA ASP A 183 15.04 -11.76 -9.78
C ASP A 183 15.11 -13.01 -10.68
N CYS A 184 16.24 -13.70 -10.56
CA CYS A 184 16.50 -14.96 -11.24
C CYS A 184 15.94 -16.11 -10.41
N GLY A 185 14.62 -16.30 -10.48
CA GLY A 185 13.93 -17.46 -9.94
C GLY A 185 14.32 -18.77 -10.65
N ASP A 186 13.72 -19.87 -10.19
CA ASP A 186 14.00 -21.19 -10.76
C ASP A 186 13.41 -21.33 -12.17
N ASN A 187 12.12 -21.02 -12.36
CA ASN A 187 11.45 -21.17 -13.67
C ASN A 187 11.24 -19.86 -14.44
N THR A 188 11.40 -18.72 -13.79
CA THR A 188 11.05 -17.41 -14.35
C THR A 188 12.03 -16.36 -13.89
N VAL A 189 12.45 -15.50 -14.81
CA VAL A 189 13.29 -14.34 -14.52
C VAL A 189 12.43 -13.09 -14.59
N TYR A 190 12.35 -12.36 -13.48
CA TYR A 190 11.63 -11.09 -13.38
C TYR A 190 12.63 -9.95 -13.35
N LEU A 191 12.43 -8.97 -14.23
CA LEU A 191 13.19 -7.72 -14.21
C LEU A 191 12.25 -6.58 -13.87
N SER A 192 12.55 -5.85 -12.80
CA SER A 192 11.75 -4.72 -12.34
C SER A 192 12.62 -3.49 -12.22
N THR A 193 12.27 -2.43 -12.95
CA THR A 193 12.92 -1.13 -12.82
C THR A 193 12.20 -0.33 -11.76
N MET A 194 12.93 0.02 -10.70
CA MET A 194 12.44 0.72 -9.52
C MET A 194 13.00 2.12 -9.48
N LEU A 195 12.16 3.10 -9.18
CA LEU A 195 12.54 4.47 -8.88
C LEU A 195 12.41 4.72 -7.38
N LEU A 196 13.48 5.24 -6.78
CA LEU A 196 13.40 5.78 -5.42
C LEU A 196 12.71 7.15 -5.47
N TRP A 197 11.44 7.20 -5.09
CA TRP A 197 10.63 8.42 -5.09
C TRP A 197 10.79 9.21 -3.79
N ASN A 198 10.23 10.42 -3.77
CA ASN A 198 10.16 11.27 -2.57
C ASN A 198 9.54 10.51 -1.37
N ASN A 199 10.01 10.83 -0.16
CA ASN A 199 9.66 10.16 1.10
C ASN A 199 10.10 8.68 1.15
N GLU A 200 11.20 8.33 0.47
CA GLU A 200 11.81 7.00 0.46
C GLU A 200 10.86 5.86 0.00
N LYS A 201 9.86 6.20 -0.81
CA LYS A 201 8.92 5.22 -1.37
C LYS A 201 9.46 4.66 -2.68
N LEU A 202 9.28 3.36 -2.90
CA LEU A 202 9.62 2.70 -4.16
C LEU A 202 8.44 2.78 -5.14
N CYS A 203 8.74 3.21 -6.37
CA CYS A 203 7.81 3.22 -7.49
C CYS A 203 8.29 2.25 -8.58
N LEU A 204 7.42 1.33 -9.00
CA LEU A 204 7.68 0.43 -10.13
C LEU A 204 7.49 1.22 -11.44
N ILE A 205 8.56 1.33 -12.24
CA ILE A 205 8.55 2.06 -13.52
C ILE A 205 8.21 1.14 -14.68
N SER A 206 8.83 -0.04 -14.70
CA SER A 206 8.59 -1.03 -15.74
C SER A 206 8.94 -2.41 -15.24
N GLU A 207 8.23 -3.41 -15.76
CA GLU A 207 8.47 -4.81 -15.49
C GLU A 207 8.67 -5.59 -16.79
N ARG A 208 9.46 -6.65 -16.73
CA ARG A 208 9.61 -7.65 -17.78
C ARG A 208 9.68 -9.02 -17.15
N ILE A 209 8.93 -9.95 -17.71
CA ILE A 209 8.85 -11.34 -17.23
C ILE A 209 9.31 -12.24 -18.37
N GLU A 210 10.31 -13.07 -18.11
CA GLU A 210 10.73 -14.12 -19.02
C GLU A 210 10.41 -15.49 -18.41
N ILE A 211 9.46 -16.20 -19.03
CA ILE A 211 9.09 -17.57 -18.67
C ILE A 211 10.06 -18.56 -19.34
N ASP A 212 10.23 -19.74 -18.75
CA ASP A 212 11.14 -20.79 -19.22
C ASP A 212 12.58 -20.27 -19.30
N CYS A 213 12.98 -19.53 -18.27
CA CYS A 213 14.32 -18.97 -18.10
C CYS A 213 14.70 -19.08 -16.63
N GLY A 214 15.95 -19.46 -16.32
CA GLY A 214 16.43 -19.61 -14.95
C GLY A 214 17.03 -20.97 -14.64
N GLY A 215 17.01 -21.34 -13.36
CA GLY A 215 17.63 -22.54 -12.82
C GLY A 215 17.01 -23.85 -13.31
N ASP A 216 15.68 -23.94 -13.44
CA ASP A 216 14.97 -25.16 -13.82
C ASP A 216 15.24 -25.54 -15.28
N LEU A 217 15.40 -24.55 -16.17
CA LEU A 217 15.79 -24.80 -17.55
C LEU A 217 17.19 -25.45 -17.61
N ALA A 218 18.11 -25.05 -16.73
CA ALA A 218 19.43 -25.67 -16.65
C ALA A 218 19.33 -27.11 -16.17
N ASP A 219 18.43 -27.38 -15.22
CA ASP A 219 18.18 -28.73 -14.73
C ASP A 219 17.57 -29.61 -15.82
N GLN A 220 16.66 -29.07 -16.65
CA GLN A 220 16.08 -29.77 -17.81
C GLN A 220 17.13 -30.06 -18.88
N GLU A 221 17.99 -29.09 -19.22
CA GLU A 221 19.07 -29.31 -20.19
C GLU A 221 20.10 -30.31 -19.66
N PHE A 222 20.36 -30.33 -18.35
CA PHE A 222 21.17 -31.37 -17.73
C PHE A 222 20.54 -32.76 -17.81
N LEU A 223 19.23 -32.88 -17.61
CA LEU A 223 18.53 -34.16 -17.80
C LEU A 223 18.59 -34.62 -19.27
N LYS A 224 18.42 -33.72 -20.23
CA LYS A 224 18.60 -34.03 -21.67
C LYS A 224 20.03 -34.44 -21.97
N PHE A 225 21.03 -33.81 -21.34
CA PHE A 225 22.42 -34.21 -21.46
C PHE A 225 22.65 -35.64 -20.95
N ILE A 226 22.12 -35.99 -19.78
CA ILE A 226 22.17 -37.36 -19.25
C ILE A 226 21.46 -38.31 -20.21
N GLU A 227 20.26 -37.98 -20.66
CA GLU A 227 19.48 -38.80 -21.59
C GLU A 227 20.25 -39.09 -22.88
N ARG A 228 20.94 -38.10 -23.46
CA ARG A 228 21.81 -38.30 -24.65
C ARG A 228 22.96 -39.26 -24.38
N LYS A 229 23.48 -39.32 -23.14
CA LYS A 229 24.60 -40.18 -22.75
C LYS A 229 24.16 -41.62 -22.42
N ILE A 230 23.00 -41.80 -21.79
CA ILE A 230 22.51 -43.12 -21.34
C ILE A 230 21.42 -43.74 -22.24
N GLY A 231 20.80 -42.94 -23.10
CA GLY A 231 19.68 -43.29 -23.98
C GLY A 231 18.30 -43.19 -23.32
N SER A 232 17.29 -42.76 -24.08
CA SER A 232 15.90 -42.54 -23.62
C SER A 232 15.27 -43.77 -22.95
N SER A 233 15.53 -44.97 -23.47
CA SER A 233 14.99 -46.21 -22.88
C SER A 233 15.45 -46.44 -21.44
N ARG A 234 16.63 -45.97 -21.07
CA ARG A 234 17.14 -46.07 -19.69
C ARG A 234 16.72 -44.88 -18.84
N MET A 235 16.64 -43.70 -19.44
CA MET A 235 16.12 -42.51 -18.76
C MET A 235 14.70 -42.75 -18.21
N ASN A 236 13.86 -43.44 -18.98
CA ASN A 236 12.49 -43.81 -18.58
C ASN A 236 12.43 -44.85 -17.45
N LEU A 237 13.53 -45.53 -17.12
CA LEU A 237 13.60 -46.48 -15.99
C LEU A 237 13.98 -45.79 -14.67
N ILE A 238 14.33 -44.50 -14.70
CA ILE A 238 14.67 -43.72 -13.51
C ILE A 238 13.37 -43.25 -12.86
N SER A 239 13.15 -43.61 -11.59
CA SER A 239 12.00 -43.12 -10.84
C SER A 239 12.07 -41.61 -10.62
N GLU A 240 10.92 -40.95 -10.46
CA GLU A 240 10.84 -39.50 -10.21
C GLU A 240 11.66 -39.06 -8.98
N ASN A 241 11.65 -39.85 -7.90
CA ASN A 241 12.46 -39.57 -6.72
C ASN A 241 13.97 -39.52 -7.05
N LYS A 242 14.45 -40.44 -7.90
CA LYS A 242 15.85 -40.47 -8.33
C LYS A 242 16.18 -39.33 -9.30
N LEU A 243 15.25 -38.98 -10.19
CA LEU A 243 15.35 -37.78 -11.03
C LEU A 243 15.51 -36.52 -10.19
N GLN A 244 14.76 -36.41 -9.08
CA GLN A 244 14.87 -35.27 -8.17
C GLN A 244 16.21 -35.23 -7.44
N GLU A 245 16.75 -36.38 -7.02
CA GLU A 245 18.11 -36.46 -6.46
C GLU A 245 19.17 -35.99 -7.48
N ILE A 246 19.06 -36.41 -8.74
CA ILE A 246 19.95 -35.98 -9.83
C ILE A 246 19.89 -34.45 -10.00
N LYS A 247 18.68 -33.88 -10.04
CA LYS A 247 18.49 -32.42 -10.11
C LYS A 247 19.10 -31.71 -8.91
N ASN A 248 18.95 -32.24 -7.69
CA ASN A 248 19.52 -31.64 -6.48
C ASN A 248 21.06 -31.61 -6.51
N ILE A 249 21.68 -32.69 -7.00
CA ILE A 249 23.15 -32.76 -7.20
C ILE A 249 23.57 -31.69 -8.21
N PHE A 250 22.92 -31.66 -9.37
CA PHE A 250 23.25 -30.68 -10.40
C PHE A 250 22.98 -29.24 -9.95
N GLY A 251 21.95 -28.98 -9.15
CA GLY A 251 21.69 -27.68 -8.55
C GLY A 251 22.89 -27.14 -7.76
N SER A 252 23.59 -28.01 -7.02
CA SER A 252 24.81 -27.62 -6.29
C SER A 252 25.98 -27.30 -7.23
N ILE A 253 26.12 -28.08 -8.30
CA ILE A 253 27.15 -27.87 -9.35
C ILE A 253 26.87 -26.55 -10.07
N LYS A 254 25.64 -26.34 -10.52
CA LYS A 254 25.13 -25.14 -11.19
C LYS A 254 25.39 -23.86 -10.39
N LEU A 255 25.19 -23.89 -9.08
CA LEU A 255 25.41 -22.73 -8.22
C LEU A 255 26.90 -22.47 -7.95
N SER A 256 27.72 -23.52 -7.86
CA SER A 256 29.16 -23.43 -7.57
C SER A 256 30.04 -23.22 -8.80
N PHE A 257 29.53 -23.53 -10.00
CA PHE A 257 30.21 -23.33 -11.27
C PHE A 257 30.55 -21.85 -11.48
N THR A 258 31.82 -21.55 -11.75
CA THR A 258 32.33 -20.19 -11.94
C THR A 258 32.56 -19.83 -13.41
N GLY A 259 32.55 -20.81 -14.31
CA GLY A 259 32.94 -20.59 -15.71
C GLY A 259 34.44 -20.40 -15.92
N ILE A 260 35.25 -20.55 -14.86
CA ILE A 260 36.72 -20.46 -14.94
C ILE A 260 37.30 -21.87 -14.95
N GLN A 261 37.93 -22.26 -16.07
CA GLN A 261 38.47 -23.60 -16.29
C GLN A 261 39.40 -24.07 -15.16
N SER A 262 40.29 -23.19 -14.68
CA SER A 262 41.28 -23.52 -13.64
C SER A 262 40.66 -23.78 -12.26
N GLU A 263 39.42 -23.35 -12.03
CA GLU A 263 38.70 -23.55 -10.76
C GLU A 263 37.77 -24.79 -10.81
N PHE A 264 37.60 -25.39 -11.98
CA PHE A 264 36.67 -26.49 -12.16
C PHE A 264 37.32 -27.84 -11.86
N VAL A 265 36.67 -28.61 -10.99
CA VAL A 265 37.05 -30.00 -10.70
C VAL A 265 36.10 -30.93 -11.41
N THR A 266 36.65 -31.84 -12.23
CA THR A 266 35.85 -32.87 -12.93
C THR A 266 35.07 -33.71 -11.95
N ILE A 267 33.76 -33.81 -12.17
CA ILE A 267 32.85 -34.49 -11.25
C ILE A 267 32.68 -35.92 -11.72
N ASN A 268 33.28 -36.85 -10.97
CA ASN A 268 33.17 -38.28 -11.21
C ASN A 268 32.00 -38.84 -10.40
N PHE A 269 31.04 -39.49 -11.07
CA PHE A 269 29.87 -40.08 -10.43
C PHE A 269 30.12 -41.53 -9.93
N ASP A 270 31.39 -41.90 -9.74
CA ASP A 270 31.85 -43.29 -9.73
C ASP A 270 31.70 -44.10 -8.43
N SER A 271 31.55 -43.47 -7.25
CA SER A 271 31.70 -44.26 -6.02
C SER A 271 31.03 -43.77 -4.74
N GLY A 272 30.33 -42.64 -4.71
CA GLY A 272 29.78 -42.09 -3.46
C GLY A 272 28.38 -41.47 -3.52
N PHE A 273 27.81 -41.29 -4.71
CA PHE A 273 26.46 -40.73 -4.86
C PHE A 273 25.42 -41.85 -5.02
N ALA A 274 24.18 -41.61 -4.58
CA ALA A 274 23.03 -42.54 -4.61
C ALA A 274 22.67 -43.11 -6.01
N LEU A 275 23.41 -42.72 -7.04
CA LEU A 275 23.25 -43.07 -8.45
C LEU A 275 23.84 -44.46 -8.81
N ARG A 276 24.47 -45.17 -7.86
CA ARG A 276 25.04 -46.52 -8.06
C ARG A 276 24.08 -47.53 -8.70
N GLN A 277 22.77 -47.42 -8.43
CA GLN A 277 21.77 -48.36 -8.95
C GLN A 277 21.31 -48.06 -10.38
N LEU A 278 21.59 -46.86 -10.92
CA LEU A 278 21.18 -46.47 -12.27
C LEU A 278 22.16 -46.94 -13.35
N PHE A 279 23.40 -47.25 -12.95
CA PHE A 279 24.52 -47.52 -13.85
C PHE A 279 25.09 -48.95 -13.75
N TYR A 280 24.47 -49.85 -12.96
CA TYR A 280 24.86 -51.27 -12.88
C TYR A 280 23.83 -52.18 -13.57
N ARG A 281 24.31 -53.12 -14.38
CA ARG A 281 23.55 -54.30 -14.83
C ARG A 281 24.16 -55.54 -14.17
N ASN A 282 23.33 -56.57 -13.97
CA ASN A 282 23.72 -57.93 -13.55
C ASN A 282 24.60 -58.70 -14.56
N ASP A 283 25.06 -58.06 -15.64
CA ASP A 283 26.01 -58.66 -16.57
C ASP A 283 27.42 -58.18 -16.18
N ASN A 284 28.23 -59.13 -15.71
CA ASN A 284 29.56 -58.92 -15.15
C ASN A 284 30.44 -57.96 -16.00
N ASN A 285 30.97 -56.93 -15.32
CA ASN A 285 32.16 -56.10 -15.63
C ASN A 285 32.08 -54.67 -16.23
N ASN A 286 30.93 -54.07 -16.53
CA ASN A 286 30.92 -52.66 -16.97
C ASN A 286 30.42 -51.69 -15.89
N ARG A 287 31.35 -51.16 -15.08
CA ARG A 287 31.13 -49.91 -14.31
C ARG A 287 31.10 -48.74 -15.29
N TRP A 288 30.02 -47.97 -15.28
CA TRP A 288 29.95 -46.75 -16.09
C TRP A 288 30.46 -45.57 -15.27
N ASN A 289 31.67 -45.13 -15.60
CA ASN A 289 32.28 -43.94 -15.04
C ASN A 289 31.69 -42.71 -15.75
N PHE A 290 30.56 -42.19 -15.26
CA PHE A 290 30.02 -40.94 -15.76
C PHE A 290 30.83 -39.78 -15.19
N LYS A 291 31.45 -39.00 -16.08
CA LYS A 291 32.23 -37.81 -15.75
C LYS A 291 31.54 -36.59 -16.33
N LEU A 292 31.45 -35.54 -15.53
CA LEU A 292 30.97 -34.25 -15.95
C LEU A 292 32.16 -33.29 -15.99
N GLU A 293 32.55 -32.91 -17.20
CA GLU A 293 33.70 -32.05 -17.46
C GLU A 293 33.29 -30.58 -17.55
N PHE A 294 34.28 -29.68 -17.57
CA PHE A 294 34.02 -28.23 -17.61
C PHE A 294 33.14 -27.86 -18.82
N GLU A 295 33.50 -28.37 -20.00
CA GLU A 295 32.80 -28.03 -21.24
C GLU A 295 31.37 -28.57 -21.26
N ASP A 296 31.11 -29.70 -20.60
CA ASP A 296 29.76 -30.23 -20.46
C ASP A 296 28.89 -29.28 -19.62
N VAL A 297 29.39 -28.86 -18.45
CA VAL A 297 28.67 -27.93 -17.56
C VAL A 297 28.48 -26.57 -18.24
N LYS A 298 29.53 -26.07 -18.90
CA LYS A 298 29.47 -24.81 -19.62
C LYS A 298 28.45 -24.88 -20.75
N ALA A 299 28.45 -25.92 -21.58
CA ALA A 299 27.50 -26.05 -22.69
C ALA A 299 26.04 -26.09 -22.24
N ILE A 300 25.76 -26.58 -21.02
CA ILE A 300 24.42 -26.60 -20.42
C ILE A 300 24.02 -25.23 -19.88
N ILE A 301 24.91 -24.57 -19.13
CA ILE A 301 24.56 -23.36 -18.37
C ILE A 301 24.70 -22.07 -19.20
N ASP A 302 25.69 -22.03 -20.11
CA ASP A 302 26.05 -20.83 -20.87
C ASP A 302 24.91 -20.25 -21.72
N PRO A 303 24.12 -21.04 -22.47
CA PRO A 303 23.00 -20.49 -23.23
C PRO A 303 21.95 -19.79 -22.35
N ILE A 304 21.75 -20.29 -21.14
CA ILE A 304 20.77 -19.76 -20.18
C ILE A 304 21.28 -18.47 -19.57
N VAL A 305 22.56 -18.45 -19.16
CA VAL A 305 23.21 -17.25 -18.63
C VAL A 305 23.26 -16.14 -19.70
N GLU A 306 23.59 -16.47 -20.94
CA GLU A 306 23.62 -15.51 -22.04
C GLU A 306 22.23 -14.91 -22.32
N ARG A 307 21.16 -15.72 -22.25
CA ARG A 307 19.78 -15.20 -22.35
C ARG A 307 19.48 -14.20 -21.23
N ILE A 308 19.88 -14.48 -19.98
CA ILE A 308 19.68 -13.54 -18.86
C ILE A 308 20.49 -12.25 -19.07
N VAL A 309 21.76 -12.36 -19.49
CA VAL A 309 22.61 -11.21 -19.80
C VAL A 309 21.96 -10.33 -20.88
N GLN A 310 21.39 -10.92 -21.94
CA GLN A 310 20.70 -10.18 -22.99
C GLN A 310 19.41 -9.51 -22.51
N LEU A 311 18.66 -10.15 -21.61
CA LEU A 311 17.47 -9.56 -20.98
C LEU A 311 17.86 -8.34 -20.14
N VAL A 312 18.90 -8.46 -19.33
CA VAL A 312 19.43 -7.37 -18.50
C VAL A 312 19.91 -6.22 -19.38
N ASP A 313 20.67 -6.47 -20.44
CA ASP A 313 21.14 -5.42 -21.35
C ASP A 313 19.99 -4.72 -22.08
N SER A 314 18.97 -5.48 -22.47
CA SER A 314 17.77 -4.93 -23.11
C SER A 314 16.98 -4.04 -22.15
N GLN A 315 16.81 -4.46 -20.90
CA GLN A 315 16.11 -3.66 -19.88
C GLN A 315 16.92 -2.41 -19.50
N LEU A 316 18.24 -2.55 -19.39
CA LEU A 316 19.15 -1.45 -19.10
C LEU A 316 19.15 -0.39 -20.21
N ARG A 317 19.07 -0.80 -21.48
CA ARG A 317 18.94 0.13 -22.62
C ARG A 317 17.64 0.94 -22.62
N LEU A 318 16.59 0.46 -21.95
CA LEU A 318 15.31 1.17 -21.79
C LEU A 318 15.27 2.04 -20.51
N CYS A 319 16.27 1.91 -19.63
CA CYS A 319 16.33 2.63 -18.36
C CYS A 319 17.34 3.77 -18.44
N ASP A 320 16.86 4.99 -18.70
CA ASP A 320 17.70 6.19 -18.65
C ASP A 320 18.20 6.43 -17.22
N ASN A 321 19.52 6.66 -17.07
CA ASN A 321 20.20 6.94 -15.80
C ASN A 321 19.94 5.88 -14.72
N CYS A 322 20.23 4.62 -15.04
CA CYS A 322 20.20 3.52 -14.09
C CYS A 322 21.41 3.56 -13.15
N PHE A 323 21.17 3.70 -11.85
CA PHE A 323 22.20 3.69 -10.80
C PHE A 323 22.81 2.30 -10.61
N ALA A 324 21.95 1.27 -10.49
CA ALA A 324 22.40 -0.07 -10.17
C ALA A 324 21.54 -1.19 -10.79
N ILE A 325 22.15 -2.35 -10.94
CA ILE A 325 21.48 -3.64 -11.12
C ILE A 325 21.64 -4.43 -9.83
N SER A 326 20.57 -4.95 -9.26
CA SER A 326 20.59 -5.80 -8.07
C SER A 326 20.14 -7.21 -8.41
N LEU A 327 21.07 -8.16 -8.36
CA LEU A 327 20.83 -9.55 -8.75
C LEU A 327 20.35 -10.39 -7.56
N VAL A 328 19.17 -10.99 -7.69
CA VAL A 328 18.52 -11.78 -6.64
C VAL A 328 17.89 -13.07 -7.18
N GLY A 329 17.22 -13.83 -6.30
CA GLY A 329 16.63 -15.13 -6.64
C GLY A 329 17.58 -16.32 -6.41
N ASP A 330 17.05 -17.53 -6.56
CA ASP A 330 17.82 -18.77 -6.35
C ASP A 330 18.94 -18.93 -7.38
N PHE A 331 18.63 -18.76 -8.66
CA PHE A 331 19.63 -18.85 -9.72
C PHE A 331 20.53 -17.61 -9.77
N GLY A 332 20.08 -16.48 -9.22
CA GLY A 332 20.91 -15.29 -9.01
C GLY A 332 22.13 -15.52 -8.11
N ARG A 333 22.16 -16.64 -7.37
CA ARG A 333 23.32 -17.08 -6.57
C ARG A 333 24.39 -17.83 -7.38
N SER A 334 24.11 -18.18 -8.64
CA SER A 334 25.09 -18.85 -9.49
C SER A 334 26.32 -17.96 -9.66
N LYS A 335 27.49 -18.48 -9.28
CA LYS A 335 28.75 -17.73 -9.40
C LYS A 335 29.03 -17.36 -10.86
N TYR A 336 28.78 -18.27 -11.79
CA TYR A 336 28.95 -18.00 -13.21
C TYR A 336 28.04 -16.86 -13.69
N LEU A 337 26.74 -16.88 -13.35
CA LEU A 337 25.83 -15.78 -13.71
C LEU A 337 26.29 -14.45 -13.12
N GLN A 338 26.68 -14.43 -11.84
CA GLN A 338 27.18 -13.22 -11.18
C GLN A 338 28.41 -12.65 -11.89
N LEU A 339 29.38 -13.51 -12.23
CA LEU A 339 30.59 -13.11 -12.96
C LEU A 339 30.25 -12.54 -14.33
N ARG A 340 29.36 -13.19 -15.10
CA ARG A 340 28.97 -12.74 -16.43
C ARG A 340 28.23 -11.39 -16.42
N ILE A 341 27.37 -11.15 -15.42
CA ILE A 341 26.71 -9.85 -15.21
C ILE A 341 27.74 -8.78 -14.83
N GLU A 342 28.64 -9.08 -13.90
CA GLU A 342 29.71 -8.16 -13.47
C GLU A 342 30.62 -7.76 -14.64
N GLU A 343 31.13 -8.73 -15.40
CA GLU A 343 31.98 -8.51 -16.58
C GLU A 343 31.30 -7.63 -17.63
N LYS A 344 29.99 -7.80 -17.84
CA LYS A 344 29.26 -7.10 -18.89
C LYS A 344 28.85 -5.69 -18.51
N PHE A 345 28.49 -5.44 -17.25
CA PHE A 345 27.76 -4.22 -16.84
C PHE A 345 28.47 -3.33 -15.81
N SER A 346 29.50 -3.81 -15.11
CA SER A 346 30.20 -3.05 -14.05
C SER A 346 30.78 -1.71 -14.52
N THR A 347 31.09 -1.57 -15.81
CA THR A 347 31.59 -0.31 -16.40
C THR A 347 30.49 0.72 -16.65
N ARG A 348 29.21 0.31 -16.67
CA ARG A 348 28.05 1.16 -16.98
C ARG A 348 27.20 1.47 -15.75
N VAL A 349 27.07 0.52 -14.83
CA VAL A 349 26.19 0.61 -13.65
C VAL A 349 26.78 -0.18 -12.48
N LEU A 350 26.39 0.18 -11.26
CA LEU A 350 26.74 -0.60 -10.07
C LEU A 350 26.05 -1.97 -10.12
N VAL A 351 26.82 -3.05 -9.94
CA VAL A 351 26.27 -4.40 -9.80
C VAL A 351 26.21 -4.78 -8.33
N SER A 352 25.02 -4.77 -7.76
CA SER A 352 24.75 -5.15 -6.37
C SER A 352 24.35 -6.61 -6.27
N ARG A 353 24.91 -7.29 -5.25
CA ARG A 353 24.67 -8.71 -4.94
C ARG A 353 24.28 -8.86 -3.47
N PRO A 354 23.02 -8.55 -3.11
CA PRO A 354 22.55 -8.71 -1.74
C PRO A 354 22.83 -10.13 -1.21
N PRO A 355 23.38 -10.29 0.00
CA PRO A 355 23.54 -11.61 0.62
C PRO A 355 22.17 -12.26 0.81
N ASN A 356 22.10 -13.59 0.92
CA ASN A 356 20.83 -14.33 1.13
C ASN A 356 19.71 -13.99 0.12
N SER A 357 20.10 -13.65 -1.12
CA SER A 357 19.20 -13.15 -2.16
C SER A 357 18.05 -14.09 -2.54
N CYS A 358 18.20 -15.40 -2.31
CA CYS A 358 17.11 -16.38 -2.49
C CYS A 358 15.93 -16.19 -1.52
N THR A 359 16.13 -15.42 -0.45
CA THR A 359 15.09 -15.09 0.54
C THR A 359 14.66 -13.61 0.48
N ALA A 360 15.02 -12.90 -0.60
CA ALA A 360 14.78 -11.47 -0.76
C ALA A 360 13.30 -11.09 -0.61
N ILE A 361 12.39 -11.85 -1.23
CA ILE A 361 10.93 -11.63 -1.12
C ILE A 361 10.48 -11.65 0.35
N LEU A 362 10.88 -12.68 1.09
CA LEU A 362 10.50 -12.86 2.49
C LEU A 362 11.06 -11.77 3.40
N ARG A 363 12.36 -11.46 3.23
CA ARG A 363 13.04 -10.40 3.99
C ARG A 363 12.41 -9.05 3.69
N GLY A 364 12.13 -8.79 2.42
CA GLY A 364 11.40 -7.62 1.95
C GLY A 364 10.02 -7.48 2.56
N ALA A 365 9.23 -8.56 2.61
CA ALA A 365 7.90 -8.56 3.22
C ALA A 365 7.95 -8.23 4.72
N VAL A 366 8.92 -8.78 5.45
CA VAL A 366 9.13 -8.46 6.88
C VAL A 366 9.58 -7.00 7.05
N LEU A 367 10.53 -6.51 6.25
CA LEU A 367 10.96 -5.10 6.27
C LEU A 367 9.79 -4.16 5.99
N GLN A 368 8.93 -4.50 5.04
CA GLN A 368 7.75 -3.72 4.71
C GLN A 368 6.76 -3.69 5.89
N GLY A 369 6.58 -4.80 6.59
CA GLY A 369 5.76 -4.86 7.81
C GLY A 369 6.33 -4.05 8.96
N LEU A 370 7.66 -4.06 9.16
CA LEU A 370 8.33 -3.22 10.15
C LEU A 370 8.10 -1.73 9.85
N ASN A 371 8.23 -1.31 8.59
CA ASN A 371 7.94 0.06 8.17
C ASN A 371 6.47 0.47 8.43
N TYR A 372 5.53 -0.47 8.35
CA TYR A 372 4.12 -0.20 8.67
C TYR A 372 3.83 -0.17 10.16
N ALA A 373 4.47 -1.04 10.93
CA ALA A 373 4.24 -1.17 12.36
C ALA A 373 4.83 0.00 13.14
N ASN A 374 5.97 0.54 12.68
CA ASN A 374 6.66 1.64 13.34
C ASN A 374 7.14 2.67 12.30
N PRO A 375 6.28 3.62 11.87
CA PRO A 375 6.70 4.71 10.98
C PRO A 375 7.86 5.54 11.56
N ASP A 376 7.93 5.67 12.89
CA ASP A 376 9.01 6.37 13.59
C ASP A 376 10.29 5.53 13.77
N GLN A 377 10.22 4.19 13.70
CA GLN A 377 11.45 3.37 13.78
C GLN A 377 12.30 3.46 12.52
N ALA A 378 11.76 3.78 11.34
CA ALA A 378 12.62 4.04 10.18
C ALA A 378 13.57 5.22 10.44
N TYR A 379 13.09 6.22 11.21
CA TYR A 379 13.91 7.33 11.69
C TYR A 379 14.85 6.91 12.84
N ILE A 380 14.40 6.07 13.77
CA ILE A 380 15.26 5.54 14.85
C ILE A 380 16.37 4.61 14.31
N ILE A 381 16.08 3.75 13.34
CA ILE A 381 17.05 2.87 12.67
C ILE A 381 18.07 3.71 11.90
N LYS A 382 17.62 4.79 11.25
CA LYS A 382 18.51 5.77 10.61
C LYS A 382 19.42 6.44 11.65
N LEU A 383 18.87 6.84 12.79
CA LEU A 383 19.65 7.39 13.92
C LEU A 383 20.59 6.36 14.54
N GLU A 384 20.21 5.09 14.63
CA GLU A 384 21.05 4.00 15.16
C GLU A 384 22.20 3.66 14.20
N GLU A 385 21.96 3.65 12.88
CA GLU A 385 23.00 3.49 11.87
C GLU A 385 23.96 4.69 11.82
N GLU A 386 23.43 5.92 11.92
CA GLU A 386 24.24 7.14 12.05
C GLU A 386 25.05 7.15 13.35
N ASN A 387 24.48 6.69 14.47
CA ASN A 387 25.16 6.59 15.75
C ASN A 387 26.26 5.51 15.71
N LYS A 388 26.03 4.39 15.03
CA LYS A 388 27.07 3.37 14.82
C LYS A 388 28.23 3.91 13.97
N LYS A 389 27.95 4.65 12.91
CA LYS A 389 28.99 5.35 12.11
C LYS A 389 29.75 6.38 12.94
N ALA A 390 29.04 7.13 13.81
CA ALA A 390 29.67 8.08 14.72
C ALA A 390 30.55 7.38 15.77
N GLN A 391 30.15 6.20 16.27
CA GLN A 391 30.95 5.37 17.16
C GLN A 391 32.21 4.82 16.48
N GLU A 392 32.10 4.33 15.24
CA GLU A 392 33.25 3.88 14.44
C GLU A 392 34.22 5.04 14.16
N PHE A 393 33.69 6.24 13.85
CA PHE A 393 34.49 7.45 13.69
C PHE A 393 35.16 7.91 15.00
N ASN A 394 34.46 7.82 16.13
CA ASN A 394 35.02 8.12 17.45
C ASN A 394 36.12 7.14 17.85
N ASN A 395 35.99 5.85 17.52
CA ASN A 395 37.05 4.88 17.75
C ASN A 395 38.30 5.20 16.91
N LEU A 396 38.12 5.60 15.65
CA LEU A 396 39.19 6.08 14.77
C LEU A 396 39.86 7.37 15.30
N LEU A 397 39.07 8.28 15.89
CA LEU A 397 39.61 9.47 16.57
C LEU A 397 40.39 9.11 17.84
N HIS A 398 39.93 8.13 18.62
CA HIS A 398 40.65 7.62 19.78
C HIS A 398 41.98 6.99 19.40
N GLU A 399 42.03 6.13 18.38
CA GLU A 399 43.31 5.60 17.87
C GLU A 399 44.27 6.71 17.42
N LYS A 400 43.73 7.76 16.78
CA LYS A 400 44.53 8.92 16.36
C LYS A 400 45.00 9.77 17.54
N TYR A 401 44.19 9.87 18.60
CA TYR A 401 44.53 10.53 19.86
C TYR A 401 45.61 9.76 20.61
N ASP A 402 45.49 8.44 20.72
CA ASP A 402 46.51 7.58 21.35
C ASP A 402 47.84 7.67 20.60
N GLY A 403 47.82 7.67 19.27
CA GLY A 403 49.03 7.91 18.45
C GLY A 403 49.61 9.33 18.58
N LEU A 404 48.81 10.33 18.98
CA LEU A 404 49.28 11.68 19.33
C LEU A 404 49.83 11.73 20.76
N GLN A 405 49.21 11.02 21.69
CA GLN A 405 49.66 10.89 23.07
C GLN A 405 51.03 10.20 23.12
N GLU A 406 51.23 9.12 22.36
CA GLU A 406 52.53 8.45 22.26
C GLU A 406 53.61 9.39 21.69
N LYS A 407 53.26 10.27 20.74
CA LYS A 407 54.18 11.31 20.24
C LYS A 407 54.46 12.38 21.29
N TYR A 408 53.46 12.77 22.08
CA TYR A 408 53.60 13.73 23.17
C TYR A 408 54.49 13.18 24.30
N ASP A 409 54.29 11.92 24.69
CA ASP A 409 55.10 11.25 25.71
C ASP A 409 56.56 11.11 25.23
N ASN A 410 56.78 10.79 23.95
CA ASN A 410 58.12 10.82 23.33
C ASN A 410 58.75 12.22 23.36
N LEU A 411 57.97 13.28 23.12
CA LEU A 411 58.45 14.67 23.22
C LEU A 411 58.79 15.05 24.66
N GLN A 412 58.01 14.61 25.66
CA GLN A 412 58.34 14.79 27.07
C GLN A 412 59.63 14.04 27.45
N GLU A 413 59.84 12.85 26.92
CA GLU A 413 61.07 12.09 27.18
C GLU A 413 62.30 12.80 26.57
N ILE A 414 62.15 13.40 25.38
CA ILE A 414 63.17 14.26 24.76
C ILE A 414 63.41 15.52 25.62
N GLU A 415 62.35 16.18 26.10
CA GLU A 415 62.44 17.35 26.98
C GLU A 415 63.18 17.01 28.28
N ILE A 416 62.86 15.89 28.93
CA ILE A 416 63.55 15.40 30.12
C ILE A 416 65.03 15.13 29.83
N LYS A 417 65.37 14.55 28.66
CA LYS A 417 66.77 14.36 28.24
C LYS A 417 67.50 15.71 28.09
N TYR A 418 66.89 16.71 27.46
CA TYR A 418 67.48 18.04 27.32
C TYR A 418 67.60 18.78 28.68
N VAL A 419 66.59 18.70 29.54
CA VAL A 419 66.62 19.26 30.90
C VAL A 419 67.72 18.60 31.74
N ASN A 420 67.86 17.28 31.65
CA ASN A 420 68.95 16.58 32.32
C ASN A 420 70.32 16.98 31.75
N GLN A 421 70.44 17.16 30.43
CA GLN A 421 71.68 17.67 29.82
C GLN A 421 72.00 19.10 30.29
N ILE A 422 71.00 19.97 30.41
CA ILE A 422 71.15 21.32 30.98
C ILE A 422 71.58 21.23 32.45
N ARG A 423 71.00 20.31 33.23
CA ARG A 423 71.34 20.10 34.65
C ARG A 423 72.77 19.56 34.82
N ILE A 424 73.19 18.64 33.96
CA ILE A 424 74.56 18.14 33.90
C ILE A 424 75.51 19.29 33.51
N ASN A 425 75.17 20.10 32.50
CA ASN A 425 75.97 21.25 32.11
C ASN A 425 76.03 22.34 33.21
N GLN A 426 74.95 22.51 33.99
CA GLN A 426 74.91 23.36 35.18
C GLN A 426 75.75 22.77 36.32
N GLN A 427 75.77 21.44 36.51
CA GLN A 427 76.68 20.77 37.43
C GLN A 427 78.13 20.96 37.02
N TYR A 428 78.49 20.78 35.74
CA TYR A 428 79.82 21.10 35.22
C TYR A 428 80.16 22.58 35.42
N LYS A 429 79.20 23.50 35.22
CA LYS A 429 79.37 24.93 35.50
C LYS A 429 79.58 25.20 37.00
N ASN A 430 78.87 24.50 37.88
CA ASN A 430 79.02 24.59 39.34
C ASN A 430 80.33 23.96 39.83
N ASP A 431 80.79 22.88 39.21
CA ASP A 431 82.06 22.22 39.48
C ASP A 431 83.26 23.07 38.99
N ILE A 432 83.06 23.91 37.96
CA ILE A 432 84.01 24.95 37.53
C ILE A 432 83.98 26.15 38.49
N ILE A 433 82.80 26.56 38.98
CA ILE A 433 82.63 27.67 39.93
C ILE A 433 83.13 27.30 41.34
N LEU A 434 83.16 26.02 41.70
CA LEU A 434 83.72 25.50 42.97
C LEU A 434 85.22 25.21 42.92
N LYS A 435 85.93 25.56 41.84
CA LYS A 435 87.39 25.42 41.73
C LYS A 435 88.18 26.74 41.62
N ASP A 436 87.55 27.89 41.82
CA ASP A 436 88.32 29.15 41.96
C ASP A 436 87.69 30.21 42.89
N GLN A 437 87.37 29.80 44.12
CA GLN A 437 87.49 30.63 45.34
C GLN A 437 88.05 29.73 46.46
N SER A 438 89.38 29.68 46.55
CA SER A 438 90.19 28.61 47.16
C SER A 438 90.45 28.72 48.67
N GLU A 439 90.37 27.56 49.34
CA GLU A 439 91.19 27.07 50.47
C GLU A 439 91.29 27.87 51.79
N LYS A 440 90.69 27.33 52.87
CA LYS A 440 91.34 27.11 54.19
C LYS A 440 90.43 26.41 55.22
N GLN A 441 90.98 25.38 55.89
CA GLN A 441 90.53 24.76 57.16
C GLN A 441 89.16 24.06 57.14
N ARG A 442 89.04 22.72 57.23
CA ARG A 442 89.55 21.82 58.29
C ARG A 442 89.43 22.41 59.70
N GLN A 443 88.30 22.16 60.35
CA GLN A 443 88.20 21.67 61.74
C GLN A 443 86.71 21.53 62.08
N ASN A 444 86.12 20.34 62.16
CA ASN A 444 86.49 19.17 62.96
C ASN A 444 86.36 19.43 64.46
N ASN A 445 85.56 18.55 65.08
CA ASN A 445 85.42 18.22 66.49
C ASN A 445 84.11 18.72 67.12
N TYR A 446 83.01 17.97 67.09
CA TYR A 446 82.87 16.70 67.83
C TYR A 446 83.88 16.65 68.96
N ARG A 447 83.50 16.92 70.19
CA ARG A 447 83.99 16.13 71.32
C ARG A 447 83.14 16.51 72.51
N LEU A 448 82.26 15.59 72.88
CA LEU A 448 82.52 14.73 74.03
C LEU A 448 82.16 15.48 75.28
N LEU A 449 80.88 15.38 75.63
CA LEU A 449 80.43 15.43 77.00
C LEU A 449 78.94 15.03 77.01
N TYR A 450 78.55 13.87 76.50
CA TYR A 450 78.68 12.57 77.19
C TYR A 450 78.92 12.55 78.72
N ASP A 451 79.36 13.62 79.39
CA ASP A 451 79.63 13.60 80.84
C ASP A 451 78.59 14.32 81.69
N ASP A 452 77.43 14.70 81.15
CA ASP A 452 76.27 15.01 81.98
C ASP A 452 75.00 14.53 81.24
N LEU A 453 74.94 13.29 80.75
CA LEU A 453 74.53 12.19 81.63
C LEU A 453 73.95 12.74 82.93
N GLN A 454 72.62 12.70 82.93
CA GLN A 454 71.96 12.08 84.06
C GLN A 454 71.78 12.92 85.30
N LYS A 455 72.45 14.07 85.41
CA LYS A 455 72.03 15.07 86.35
C LYS A 455 71.12 16.03 85.63
N ASN A 456 69.87 15.73 85.43
CA ASN A 456 68.97 15.33 86.49
C ASN A 456 67.66 15.65 85.75
N TYR A 457 66.82 14.72 85.32
CA TYR A 457 66.03 13.85 86.19
C TYR A 457 65.47 14.55 87.43
N ASP A 458 66.22 15.50 88.02
CA ASP A 458 65.69 16.75 88.55
C ASP A 458 64.96 17.54 87.46
N ASP A 459 63.82 17.07 87.09
CA ASP A 459 62.77 16.88 88.07
C ASP A 459 61.88 18.01 87.73
N LEU A 460 60.67 17.55 87.75
CA LEU A 460 59.62 18.36 88.18
C LEU A 460 59.30 19.47 87.22
N THR A 461 58.31 19.12 86.43
CA THR A 461 57.01 19.58 86.92
C THR A 461 56.94 21.10 87.04
N LYS A 462 57.55 21.77 86.07
CA LYS A 462 56.81 22.72 85.27
C LYS A 462 56.46 22.00 83.97
N LYS A 463 55.33 21.31 83.99
CA LYS A 463 54.10 21.93 83.51
C LYS A 463 54.30 22.32 82.05
N TYR A 464 54.09 21.41 81.11
CA TYR A 464 52.76 20.83 80.89
C TYR A 464 51.74 21.97 80.91
N ASN A 465 51.82 22.81 79.89
CA ASN A 465 50.66 23.37 79.18
C ASN A 465 51.05 23.55 77.71
N GLU A 466 50.58 22.59 76.92
CA GLU A 466 49.88 22.75 75.63
C GLU A 466 50.70 23.06 74.36
N GLU A 467 50.95 21.97 73.62
CA GLU A 467 50.68 21.72 72.18
C GLU A 467 50.94 22.86 71.18
N ILE A 468 51.91 22.74 70.26
CA ILE A 468 51.84 21.99 68.97
C ILE A 468 50.62 22.48 68.16
N ASN A 469 50.76 23.22 67.06
CA ASN A 469 51.49 22.78 65.87
C ASN A 469 51.91 23.92 64.92
N GLN A 470 53.01 23.68 64.21
CA GLN A 470 53.72 24.58 63.30
C GLN A 470 53.19 24.50 61.86
N ASN A 471 53.16 25.65 61.18
CA ASN A 471 53.59 25.88 59.78
C ASN A 471 53.61 24.67 58.81
N GLN A 472 52.43 24.13 58.52
CA GLN A 472 52.12 23.42 57.26
C GLN A 472 50.75 23.79 56.67
N ILE A 473 50.07 24.81 57.24
CA ILE A 473 48.65 25.08 56.98
C ILE A 473 48.41 26.24 55.99
N ILE A 474 49.43 27.02 55.61
CA ILE A 474 49.23 28.26 54.83
C ILE A 474 49.23 28.02 53.30
N ASP A 475 50.04 27.09 52.78
CA ASP A 475 50.06 26.80 51.34
C ASP A 475 49.01 25.76 50.93
N GLU A 476 48.73 24.75 51.77
CA GLU A 476 47.61 23.82 51.55
C GLU A 476 46.25 24.55 51.59
N ASN A 477 46.02 25.44 52.58
CA ASN A 477 44.75 26.20 52.64
C ASN A 477 44.57 27.17 51.46
N ARG A 478 45.64 27.70 50.88
CA ARG A 478 45.55 28.57 49.69
C ARG A 478 45.19 27.76 48.43
N GLN A 479 45.67 26.52 48.31
CA GLN A 479 45.24 25.59 47.25
C GLN A 479 43.79 25.13 47.46
N TYR A 480 43.39 24.82 48.70
CA TYR A 480 42.00 24.46 49.01
C TYR A 480 41.04 25.63 48.75
N GLN A 481 41.40 26.87 49.11
CA GLN A 481 40.57 28.05 48.83
C GLN A 481 40.40 28.31 47.33
N ASN A 482 41.48 28.23 46.53
CA ASN A 482 41.37 28.40 45.08
C ASN A 482 40.53 27.29 44.42
N ASN A 483 40.63 26.04 44.92
CA ASN A 483 39.79 24.94 44.45
C ASN A 483 38.32 25.13 44.83
N ILE A 484 38.03 25.65 46.02
CA ILE A 484 36.67 25.99 46.47
C ILE A 484 36.10 27.10 45.58
N GLU A 485 36.86 28.16 45.31
CA GLU A 485 36.40 29.28 44.47
C GLU A 485 36.15 28.85 43.02
N LEU A 486 36.98 27.94 42.48
CA LEU A 486 36.76 27.32 41.16
C LEU A 486 35.54 26.40 41.16
N GLN A 487 35.31 25.64 42.24
CA GLN A 487 34.10 24.82 42.39
C GLN A 487 32.84 25.66 42.52
N GLU A 488 32.87 26.78 43.25
CA GLU A 488 31.76 27.73 43.37
C GLU A 488 31.40 28.36 42.02
N GLN A 489 32.39 28.74 41.21
CA GLN A 489 32.15 29.21 39.83
C GLN A 489 31.49 28.13 38.97
N ARG A 490 31.92 26.87 39.11
CA ARG A 490 31.32 25.73 38.40
C ARG A 490 29.88 25.46 38.86
N ILE A 491 29.61 25.59 40.16
CA ILE A 491 28.27 25.45 40.73
C ILE A 491 27.35 26.55 40.19
N ASN A 492 27.80 27.81 40.14
CA ASN A 492 27.01 28.91 39.59
C ASN A 492 26.70 28.73 38.09
N GLN A 493 27.66 28.24 37.30
CA GLN A 493 27.43 27.91 35.89
C GLN A 493 26.43 26.76 35.73
N LEU A 494 26.52 25.74 36.58
CA LEU A 494 25.58 24.62 36.58
C LEU A 494 24.17 25.06 37.01
N GLN A 495 24.04 25.98 37.97
CA GLN A 495 22.76 26.55 38.39
C GLN A 495 22.09 27.35 37.26
N GLN A 496 22.84 28.19 36.54
CA GLN A 496 22.32 28.90 35.37
C GLN A 496 21.90 27.94 34.25
N PHE A 497 22.66 26.85 34.05
CA PHE A 497 22.31 25.83 33.06
C PHE A 497 21.05 25.04 33.46
N LEU A 498 20.90 24.75 34.76
CA LEU A 498 19.69 24.14 35.34
C LEU A 498 18.47 25.03 35.13
N GLU A 499 18.55 26.32 35.42
CA GLU A 499 17.46 27.28 35.23
C GLU A 499 17.05 27.38 33.75
N LEU A 500 18.01 27.37 32.82
CA LEU A 500 17.75 27.31 31.38
C LEU A 500 17.06 26.01 30.94
N LYS A 501 17.40 24.89 31.59
CA LYS A 501 16.79 23.58 31.33
C LYS A 501 15.39 23.48 31.92
N GLU A 502 15.14 24.03 33.11
CA GLU A 502 13.81 24.10 33.73
C GLU A 502 12.85 24.95 32.89
N ASN A 503 13.31 26.11 32.39
CA ASN A 503 12.52 26.94 31.48
C ASN A 503 12.18 26.22 30.16
N LYS A 504 13.12 25.45 29.60
CA LYS A 504 12.84 24.59 28.44
C LYS A 504 11.85 23.47 28.77
N LEU A 505 11.94 22.90 29.96
CA LEU A 505 11.03 21.83 30.41
C LEU A 505 9.60 22.37 30.56
N GLN A 506 9.42 23.55 31.16
CA GLN A 506 8.11 24.20 31.25
C GLN A 506 7.50 24.52 29.87
N ASN A 507 8.31 24.98 28.92
CA ASN A 507 7.83 25.20 27.55
C ASN A 507 7.39 23.90 26.86
N LEU A 508 8.14 22.82 27.06
CA LEU A 508 7.78 21.50 26.53
C LEU A 508 6.55 20.92 27.22
N GLU A 509 6.35 21.16 28.53
CA GLU A 509 5.13 20.78 29.24
C GLU A 509 3.91 21.53 28.68
N LYS A 510 4.06 22.82 28.39
CA LYS A 510 3.00 23.60 27.76
C LYS A 510 2.67 23.12 26.34
N GLU A 511 3.69 22.84 25.53
CA GLU A 511 3.50 22.26 24.18
C GLU A 511 2.83 20.88 24.25
N LYS A 512 3.18 20.06 25.25
CA LYS A 512 2.53 18.78 25.52
C LYS A 512 1.06 18.96 25.91
N GLU A 513 0.72 19.95 26.72
CA GLU A 513 -0.68 20.26 27.07
C GLU A 513 -1.49 20.70 25.84
N GLU A 514 -0.91 21.54 24.98
CA GLU A 514 -1.53 21.97 23.71
C GLU A 514 -1.74 20.77 22.76
N LEU A 515 -0.73 19.91 22.59
CA LEU A 515 -0.85 18.69 21.79
C LEU A 515 -1.85 17.69 22.38
N ASN A 516 -1.95 17.58 23.71
CA ASN A 516 -2.96 16.73 24.34
C ASN A 516 -4.38 17.25 24.07
N ALA A 517 -4.59 18.56 24.15
CA ALA A 517 -5.88 19.17 23.82
C ALA A 517 -6.25 18.97 22.34
N GLU A 518 -5.28 19.07 21.43
CA GLU A 518 -5.49 18.77 20.01
C GLU A 518 -5.77 17.28 19.78
N ASN A 519 -5.08 16.39 20.50
CA ASN A 519 -5.31 14.95 20.45
C ASN A 519 -6.70 14.57 21.00
N ASP A 520 -7.18 15.23 22.05
CA ASP A 520 -8.54 15.05 22.58
C ASP A 520 -9.60 15.50 21.57
N ASN A 521 -9.38 16.63 20.88
CA ASN A 521 -10.24 17.09 19.80
C ASN A 521 -10.26 16.10 18.62
N LEU A 522 -9.09 15.59 18.22
CA LEU A 522 -8.96 14.55 17.20
C LEU A 522 -9.62 13.24 17.64
N HIS A 523 -9.50 12.84 18.90
CA HIS A 523 -10.22 11.70 19.45
C HIS A 523 -11.72 11.89 19.34
N GLN A 524 -12.25 13.07 19.71
CA GLN A 524 -13.67 13.38 19.60
C GLN A 524 -14.16 13.38 18.14
N LYS A 525 -13.37 13.92 17.20
CA LYS A 525 -13.63 13.81 15.76
C LYS A 525 -13.62 12.37 15.27
N ASN A 526 -12.65 11.57 15.72
CA ASN A 526 -12.55 10.14 15.38
C ASN A 526 -13.71 9.34 15.94
N THR A 527 -14.20 9.66 17.14
CA THR A 527 -15.41 9.05 17.71
C THR A 527 -16.64 9.42 16.89
N ASN A 528 -16.78 10.69 16.47
CA ASN A 528 -17.88 11.11 15.59
C ASN A 528 -17.81 10.41 14.22
N LEU A 529 -16.62 10.31 13.62
CA LEU A 529 -16.41 9.59 12.36
C LEU A 529 -16.66 8.09 12.50
N ALA A 530 -16.27 7.48 13.62
CA ALA A 530 -16.55 6.08 13.92
C ALA A 530 -18.05 5.82 14.05
N ASN A 531 -18.79 6.70 14.74
CA ASN A 531 -20.25 6.62 14.83
C ASN A 531 -20.92 6.81 13.45
N GLN A 532 -20.39 7.71 12.60
CA GLN A 532 -20.85 7.85 11.22
C GLN A 532 -20.55 6.61 10.37
N LEU A 533 -19.38 6.00 10.54
CA LEU A 533 -18.99 4.74 9.89
C LEU A 533 -19.86 3.57 10.36
N GLU A 534 -20.21 3.51 11.64
CA GLU A 534 -21.10 2.50 12.20
C GLU A 534 -22.52 2.64 11.63
N ASN A 535 -23.02 3.87 11.51
CA ASN A 535 -24.27 4.16 10.81
C ASN A 535 -24.22 3.77 9.32
N ILE A 536 -23.12 4.07 8.62
CA ILE A 536 -22.92 3.69 7.21
C ILE A 536 -22.77 2.18 7.07
N LEU A 537 -22.15 1.49 8.03
CA LEU A 537 -22.03 0.03 8.04
C LEU A 537 -23.38 -0.62 8.31
N GLN A 538 -24.19 -0.08 9.23
CA GLN A 538 -25.58 -0.52 9.44
C GLN A 538 -26.43 -0.29 8.17
N GLN A 539 -26.32 0.89 7.53
CA GLN A 539 -26.96 1.16 6.23
C GLN A 539 -26.46 0.21 5.12
N ASN A 540 -25.17 -0.09 5.07
CA ASN A 540 -24.61 -1.03 4.10
C ASN A 540 -24.99 -2.48 4.37
N THR A 541 -25.33 -2.84 5.62
CA THR A 541 -25.84 -4.17 5.98
C THR A 541 -27.29 -4.31 5.53
N ILE A 542 -28.11 -3.27 5.74
CA ILE A 542 -29.47 -3.15 5.18
C ILE A 542 -29.41 -3.21 3.65
N LEU A 543 -28.50 -2.46 3.02
CA LEU A 543 -28.30 -2.50 1.56
C LEU A 543 -27.74 -3.85 1.07
N LYS A 544 -27.03 -4.61 1.89
CA LYS A 544 -26.54 -5.96 1.52
C LYS A 544 -27.68 -6.98 1.53
N ASP A 545 -28.59 -6.87 2.49
CA ASP A 545 -29.81 -7.66 2.53
C ASP A 545 -30.73 -7.27 1.37
N ASP A 546 -30.81 -5.98 1.02
CA ASP A 546 -31.52 -5.49 -0.18
C ASP A 546 -30.87 -5.99 -1.48
N VAL A 547 -29.54 -6.04 -1.57
CA VAL A 547 -28.81 -6.59 -2.73
C VAL A 547 -28.96 -8.10 -2.84
N SER A 548 -29.12 -8.82 -1.72
CA SER A 548 -29.41 -10.25 -1.73
C SER A 548 -30.84 -10.56 -2.22
N ASN A 549 -31.79 -9.65 -1.97
CA ASN A 549 -33.17 -9.72 -2.49
C ASN A 549 -33.28 -9.41 -4.00
N ILE A 550 -32.22 -8.85 -4.63
CA ILE A 550 -32.18 -8.61 -6.09
C ILE A 550 -32.04 -9.93 -6.89
N VAL A 551 -31.75 -11.07 -6.25
CA VAL A 551 -31.56 -12.36 -6.93
C VAL A 551 -32.87 -13.17 -7.11
N SER A 552 -33.98 -12.72 -6.52
CA SER A 552 -35.33 -13.29 -6.75
C SER A 552 -36.14 -12.41 -7.69
N ASN A 553 -36.33 -12.89 -8.93
CA ASN A 553 -36.88 -12.18 -10.10
C ASN A 553 -38.33 -11.64 -10.00
N GLU A 554 -39.02 -11.75 -8.86
CA GLU A 554 -40.43 -11.32 -8.76
C GLU A 554 -40.63 -9.95 -8.05
N ASN A 555 -39.63 -9.42 -7.32
CA ASN A 555 -39.76 -8.17 -6.53
C ASN A 555 -39.04 -6.93 -7.12
N ILE A 556 -38.33 -7.04 -8.25
CA ILE A 556 -37.49 -5.96 -8.79
C ILE A 556 -38.33 -4.79 -9.35
N ASP A 557 -39.41 -5.08 -10.07
CA ASP A 557 -40.26 -4.05 -10.69
C ASP A 557 -40.96 -3.17 -9.65
N GLN A 558 -41.44 -3.75 -8.54
CA GLN A 558 -42.10 -3.00 -7.47
C GLN A 558 -41.10 -2.10 -6.74
N ASN A 559 -39.91 -2.61 -6.39
CA ASN A 559 -38.87 -1.81 -5.74
C ASN A 559 -38.37 -0.67 -6.65
N TYR A 560 -38.27 -0.91 -7.95
CA TYR A 560 -37.95 0.15 -8.92
C TYR A 560 -39.01 1.26 -8.95
N ILE A 561 -40.29 0.89 -9.01
CA ILE A 561 -41.39 1.86 -9.07
C ILE A 561 -41.46 2.68 -7.77
N ILE A 562 -41.29 2.04 -6.61
CA ILE A 562 -41.28 2.73 -5.31
C ILE A 562 -40.13 3.75 -5.27
N SER A 563 -38.91 3.36 -5.67
CA SER A 563 -37.77 4.28 -5.72
C SER A 563 -38.00 5.43 -6.70
N LEU A 564 -38.56 5.16 -7.88
CA LEU A 564 -38.86 6.20 -8.87
C LEU A 564 -39.89 7.21 -8.34
N ASN A 565 -40.95 6.74 -7.68
CA ASN A 565 -41.96 7.60 -7.09
C ASN A 565 -41.41 8.46 -5.95
N ASN A 566 -40.52 7.91 -5.12
CA ASN A 566 -39.84 8.66 -4.06
C ASN A 566 -38.96 9.78 -4.64
N ASP A 567 -38.11 9.46 -5.63
CA ASP A 567 -37.25 10.45 -6.32
C ASP A 567 -38.10 11.57 -6.94
N ILE A 568 -39.24 11.23 -7.54
CA ILE A 568 -40.15 12.20 -8.16
C ILE A 568 -40.87 13.05 -7.11
N SER A 569 -41.24 12.47 -5.97
CA SER A 569 -41.84 13.23 -4.87
C SER A 569 -40.85 14.28 -4.35
N GLU A 570 -39.59 13.89 -4.10
CA GLU A 570 -38.54 14.80 -3.66
C GLU A 570 -38.28 15.92 -4.68
N LEU A 571 -38.17 15.57 -5.96
CA LEU A 571 -38.04 16.55 -7.04
C LEU A 571 -39.22 17.53 -7.05
N ASN A 572 -40.46 17.05 -6.89
CA ASN A 572 -41.63 17.93 -6.88
C ASN A 572 -41.60 18.89 -5.68
N ASP A 573 -41.17 18.44 -4.51
CA ASP A 573 -41.04 19.30 -3.33
C ASP A 573 -39.94 20.34 -3.50
N ASN A 574 -38.81 19.95 -4.08
CA ASN A 574 -37.72 20.87 -4.41
C ASN A 574 -38.13 21.88 -5.49
N LEU A 575 -38.85 21.44 -6.53
CA LEU A 575 -39.41 22.31 -7.56
C LEU A 575 -40.39 23.33 -6.96
N LYS A 576 -41.29 22.90 -6.08
CA LYS A 576 -42.22 23.80 -5.35
C LYS A 576 -41.45 24.85 -4.53
N LYS A 577 -40.48 24.43 -3.73
CA LYS A 577 -39.62 25.34 -2.95
C LYS A 577 -38.84 26.30 -3.85
N TYR A 578 -38.34 25.81 -4.97
CA TYR A 578 -37.57 26.61 -5.91
C TYR A 578 -38.43 27.64 -6.61
N VAL A 579 -39.62 27.27 -7.12
CA VAL A 579 -40.57 28.26 -7.67
C VAL A 579 -41.16 29.16 -6.58
N THR A 580 -40.93 28.83 -5.31
CA THR A 580 -41.49 29.41 -4.07
C THR A 580 -43.00 29.20 -3.97
N ASP A 581 -43.56 29.30 -2.75
CA ASP A 581 -45.00 29.34 -2.57
C ASP A 581 -45.65 30.57 -3.22
N LEU A 582 -44.92 31.43 -3.96
CA LEU A 582 -45.42 32.67 -4.56
C LEU A 582 -46.19 33.52 -3.53
N ASN A 583 -45.67 33.56 -2.30
CA ASN A 583 -46.13 34.41 -1.20
C ASN A 583 -45.89 35.91 -1.52
N GLN A 584 -46.26 36.82 -0.61
CA GLN A 584 -46.21 38.27 -0.86
C GLN A 584 -44.80 38.82 -1.18
N ASP A 585 -43.74 38.06 -0.88
CA ASP A 585 -42.34 38.45 -1.05
C ASP A 585 -41.74 38.11 -2.42
N VAL A 586 -42.52 37.42 -3.29
CA VAL A 586 -42.11 37.07 -4.65
C VAL A 586 -42.94 37.83 -5.68
N ILE A 587 -42.25 38.51 -6.61
CA ILE A 587 -42.89 39.28 -7.69
C ILE A 587 -42.70 38.51 -9.00
N VAL A 588 -43.79 38.09 -9.64
CA VAL A 588 -43.74 37.33 -10.90
C VAL A 588 -43.79 38.27 -12.11
N ASN A 589 -42.96 37.99 -13.11
CA ASN A 589 -42.99 38.69 -14.39
C ASN A 589 -44.09 38.13 -15.31
N MET A 590 -45.28 38.71 -15.22
CA MET A 590 -46.48 38.23 -15.92
C MET A 590 -46.37 38.24 -17.45
N GLU A 591 -45.55 39.11 -18.04
CA GLU A 591 -45.34 39.13 -19.50
C GLU A 591 -44.57 37.90 -19.97
N GLU A 592 -43.52 37.50 -19.23
CA GLU A 592 -42.76 36.30 -19.55
C GLU A 592 -43.57 35.02 -19.31
N ILE A 593 -44.39 34.96 -18.25
CA ILE A 593 -45.30 33.81 -18.05
C ILE A 593 -46.29 33.67 -19.22
N LYS A 594 -46.81 34.77 -19.76
CA LYS A 594 -47.69 34.73 -20.95
C LYS A 594 -46.96 34.18 -22.18
N LYS A 595 -45.67 34.51 -22.36
CA LYS A 595 -44.85 33.93 -23.44
C LYS A 595 -44.66 32.42 -23.24
N LEU A 596 -44.42 31.96 -22.01
CA LEU A 596 -44.31 30.54 -21.71
C LEU A 596 -45.62 29.77 -21.95
N LEU A 597 -46.78 30.35 -21.60
CA LEU A 597 -48.08 29.75 -21.91
C LEU A 597 -48.28 29.56 -23.41
N LEU A 598 -47.91 30.55 -24.23
CA LEU A 598 -47.95 30.45 -25.69
C LEU A 598 -47.02 29.33 -26.19
N LEU A 599 -45.80 29.25 -25.64
CA LEU A 599 -44.84 28.18 -25.96
C LEU A 599 -45.43 26.78 -25.68
N TYR A 600 -46.11 26.61 -24.55
CA TYR A 600 -46.75 25.34 -24.17
C TYR A 600 -48.13 25.13 -24.77
N LYS A 601 -48.56 25.98 -25.70
CA LYS A 601 -49.88 25.93 -26.36
C LYS A 601 -51.04 25.90 -25.36
N CYS A 602 -50.90 26.61 -24.24
CA CYS A 602 -51.93 26.76 -23.23
C CYS A 602 -52.65 28.12 -23.43
N PRO A 603 -53.89 28.14 -23.94
CA PRO A 603 -54.64 29.38 -24.22
C PRO A 603 -55.31 29.99 -22.97
N ILE A 604 -55.04 29.46 -21.77
CA ILE A 604 -55.63 29.98 -20.53
C ILE A 604 -55.12 31.40 -20.30
N LYS A 605 -56.04 32.34 -20.04
CA LYS A 605 -55.70 33.74 -19.77
C LYS A 605 -55.35 33.90 -18.30
N ILE A 606 -54.16 34.43 -18.03
CA ILE A 606 -53.75 34.85 -16.69
C ILE A 606 -54.19 36.29 -16.45
N THR A 607 -54.85 36.53 -15.33
CA THR A 607 -55.37 37.82 -14.86
C THR A 607 -54.41 38.51 -13.91
N ASN A 608 -54.02 37.87 -12.81
CA ASN A 608 -53.10 38.42 -11.82
C ASN A 608 -52.41 37.30 -11.03
N GLN A 609 -51.30 37.63 -10.36
CA GLN A 609 -50.49 36.65 -9.63
C GLN A 609 -51.26 35.91 -8.53
N LYS A 610 -52.22 36.56 -7.88
CA LYS A 610 -52.91 36.06 -6.70
C LYS A 610 -53.96 35.02 -7.07
N ASP A 611 -54.76 35.31 -8.10
CA ASP A 611 -55.86 34.44 -8.54
C ASP A 611 -55.35 33.26 -9.38
N ASP A 612 -54.20 33.43 -10.04
CA ASP A 612 -53.63 32.43 -10.97
C ASP A 612 -52.37 31.73 -10.42
N GLN A 613 -52.14 31.81 -9.12
CA GLN A 613 -50.93 31.32 -8.44
C GLN A 613 -50.57 29.88 -8.81
N LEU A 614 -51.55 28.96 -8.79
CA LEU A 614 -51.35 27.54 -9.09
C LEU A 614 -50.95 27.31 -10.56
N LEU A 615 -51.54 28.06 -11.50
CA LEU A 615 -51.19 27.98 -12.91
C LEU A 615 -49.77 28.51 -13.14
N ILE A 616 -49.40 29.62 -12.50
CA ILE A 616 -48.06 30.19 -12.59
C ILE A 616 -47.03 29.19 -12.07
N GLN A 617 -47.26 28.58 -10.91
CA GLN A 617 -46.37 27.53 -10.37
C GLN A 617 -46.20 26.37 -11.36
N ALA A 618 -47.30 25.87 -11.93
CA ALA A 618 -47.28 24.80 -12.93
C ALA A 618 -46.46 25.19 -14.19
N VAL A 619 -46.62 26.42 -14.70
CA VAL A 619 -45.84 26.92 -15.85
C VAL A 619 -44.35 26.97 -15.53
N LEU A 620 -43.98 27.49 -14.37
CA LEU A 620 -42.59 27.60 -13.95
C LEU A 620 -41.96 26.21 -13.75
N GLN A 621 -42.65 25.28 -13.09
CA GLN A 621 -42.17 23.91 -12.88
C GLN A 621 -41.89 23.19 -14.21
N ARG A 622 -42.84 23.27 -15.15
CA ARG A 622 -42.65 22.73 -16.50
C ARG A 622 -41.41 23.31 -17.17
N HIS A 623 -41.27 24.63 -17.10
CA HIS A 623 -40.18 25.33 -17.75
C HIS A 623 -38.82 24.94 -17.20
N ILE A 624 -38.69 24.78 -15.88
CA ILE A 624 -37.46 24.31 -15.23
C ILE A 624 -37.09 22.92 -15.75
N ILE A 625 -38.04 21.97 -15.75
CA ILE A 625 -37.78 20.59 -16.20
C ILE A 625 -37.35 20.59 -17.67
N GLU A 626 -38.10 21.22 -18.58
CA GLU A 626 -37.76 21.25 -20.00
C GLU A 626 -36.40 21.95 -20.27
N THR A 627 -36.09 23.01 -19.52
CA THR A 627 -34.80 23.71 -19.63
C THR A 627 -33.62 22.81 -19.24
N ILE A 628 -33.74 22.10 -18.12
CA ILE A 628 -32.69 21.17 -17.67
C ILE A 628 -32.54 19.99 -18.63
N LEU A 629 -33.65 19.45 -19.16
CA LEU A 629 -33.61 18.41 -20.18
C LEU A 629 -32.89 18.89 -21.45
N SER A 630 -33.04 20.17 -21.82
CA SER A 630 -32.27 20.78 -22.91
C SER A 630 -30.77 20.84 -22.61
N TYR A 631 -30.38 21.24 -21.40
CA TYR A 631 -28.97 21.23 -20.96
C TYR A 631 -28.37 19.83 -21.06
N ALA A 632 -29.05 18.84 -20.50
CA ALA A 632 -28.61 17.46 -20.50
C ALA A 632 -28.50 16.89 -21.92
N THR A 633 -29.45 17.20 -22.81
CA THR A 633 -29.40 16.78 -24.21
C THR A 633 -28.15 17.28 -24.91
N LYS A 634 -27.76 18.55 -24.71
CA LYS A 634 -26.52 19.12 -25.27
C LYS A 634 -25.27 18.47 -24.66
N TYR A 635 -25.30 18.20 -23.35
CA TYR A 635 -24.18 17.55 -22.66
C TYR A 635 -23.91 16.14 -23.18
N PHE A 636 -24.95 15.30 -23.30
CA PHE A 636 -24.79 13.92 -23.75
C PHE A 636 -24.46 13.78 -25.25
N GLN A 637 -24.64 14.84 -26.04
CA GLN A 637 -24.14 14.95 -27.42
C GLN A 637 -22.66 15.33 -27.50
N SER A 638 -22.09 15.89 -26.44
CA SER A 638 -20.70 16.35 -26.39
C SER A 638 -19.78 15.23 -25.89
N THR A 639 -18.70 14.92 -26.62
CA THR A 639 -17.74 13.87 -26.25
C THR A 639 -16.29 14.34 -26.38
N GLY A 640 -15.35 13.61 -25.78
CA GLY A 640 -13.91 13.82 -26.01
C GLY A 640 -13.19 14.77 -25.05
N GLN A 641 -13.88 15.36 -24.06
CA GLN A 641 -13.26 16.10 -22.96
C GLN A 641 -13.24 15.26 -21.67
N HIS A 642 -12.23 15.47 -20.81
CA HIS A 642 -12.04 14.67 -19.60
C HIS A 642 -13.16 14.85 -18.56
N TYR A 643 -13.84 15.99 -18.57
CA TYR A 643 -14.98 16.31 -17.70
C TYR A 643 -16.35 15.91 -18.30
N HIS A 644 -16.39 15.19 -19.43
CA HIS A 644 -17.60 14.62 -20.04
C HIS A 644 -17.71 13.11 -19.77
N LEU A 645 -17.34 12.67 -18.57
CA LEU A 645 -17.21 11.26 -18.25
C LEU A 645 -18.53 10.49 -18.43
N GLU A 646 -19.64 11.01 -17.92
CA GLU A 646 -20.96 10.40 -18.04
C GLU A 646 -21.38 10.28 -19.51
N ALA A 647 -21.15 11.34 -20.29
CA ALA A 647 -21.45 11.33 -21.72
C ALA A 647 -20.60 10.31 -22.47
N ASN A 648 -19.31 10.20 -22.16
CA ASN A 648 -18.42 9.20 -22.74
C ASN A 648 -18.89 7.78 -22.38
N ILE A 649 -19.27 7.52 -21.13
CA ILE A 649 -19.79 6.23 -20.68
C ILE A 649 -21.06 5.86 -21.45
N VAL A 650 -22.05 6.76 -21.50
CA VAL A 650 -23.32 6.55 -22.21
C VAL A 650 -23.08 6.25 -23.70
N ASN A 651 -22.19 7.00 -24.35
CA ASN A 651 -21.89 6.80 -25.77
C ASN A 651 -21.19 5.47 -26.04
N LYS A 652 -20.22 5.06 -25.20
CA LYS A 652 -19.55 3.76 -25.35
C LYS A 652 -20.48 2.59 -25.05
N ALA A 653 -21.37 2.75 -24.06
CA ALA A 653 -22.41 1.77 -23.76
C ALA A 653 -23.34 1.56 -24.96
N SER A 654 -23.82 2.67 -25.56
CA SER A 654 -24.69 2.64 -26.73
C SER A 654 -24.02 1.95 -27.93
N LEU A 655 -22.75 2.28 -28.19
CA LEU A 655 -21.98 1.62 -29.25
C LEU A 655 -21.88 0.11 -29.02
N LEU A 656 -21.60 -0.32 -27.79
CA LEU A 656 -21.53 -1.74 -27.46
C LEU A 656 -22.88 -2.44 -27.61
N SER A 657 -23.98 -1.80 -27.20
CA SER A 657 -25.34 -2.33 -27.42
C SER A 657 -25.65 -2.51 -28.92
N ILE A 658 -25.22 -1.58 -29.78
CA ILE A 658 -25.35 -1.70 -31.23
C ILE A 658 -24.54 -2.90 -31.75
N LEU A 659 -23.30 -3.08 -31.27
CA LEU A 659 -22.46 -4.21 -31.65
C LEU A 659 -23.05 -5.55 -31.21
N LEU A 660 -23.61 -5.63 -30.00
CA LEU A 660 -24.32 -6.82 -29.52
C LEU A 660 -25.55 -7.14 -30.37
N THR A 661 -26.33 -6.12 -30.73
CA THR A 661 -27.48 -6.27 -31.63
C THR A 661 -27.04 -6.74 -33.03
N ASN A 662 -25.92 -6.22 -33.54
CA ASN A 662 -25.36 -6.65 -34.82
C ASN A 662 -24.88 -8.10 -34.79
N ILE A 663 -24.37 -8.59 -33.65
CA ILE A 663 -24.02 -10.00 -33.50
C ILE A 663 -25.27 -10.88 -33.64
N SER A 664 -26.37 -10.56 -32.94
CA SER A 664 -27.65 -11.29 -33.10
C SER A 664 -28.19 -11.22 -34.54
N LYS A 665 -27.97 -10.11 -35.24
CA LYS A 665 -28.51 -9.91 -36.59
C LYS A 665 -27.69 -10.61 -37.69
N TYR A 666 -26.36 -10.66 -37.56
CA TYR A 666 -25.46 -11.06 -38.65
C TYR A 666 -24.68 -12.35 -38.39
N ARG A 667 -24.89 -13.02 -37.25
CA ARG A 667 -24.22 -14.29 -36.92
C ARG A 667 -25.23 -15.32 -36.44
N THR A 668 -24.98 -16.59 -36.76
CA THR A 668 -25.76 -17.72 -36.25
C THR A 668 -25.40 -18.00 -34.80
N GLY A 669 -26.37 -18.19 -33.90
CA GLY A 669 -26.14 -18.47 -32.48
C GLY A 669 -27.43 -18.40 -31.65
N ASN A 670 -27.32 -18.42 -30.31
CA ASN A 670 -28.45 -18.18 -29.42
C ASN A 670 -28.63 -16.68 -29.19
N ASP A 671 -29.66 -16.10 -29.80
CA ASP A 671 -29.96 -14.67 -29.73
C ASP A 671 -30.44 -14.21 -28.35
N GLU A 672 -31.01 -15.11 -27.53
CA GLU A 672 -31.48 -14.79 -26.19
C GLU A 672 -30.34 -14.28 -25.30
N ILE A 673 -29.16 -14.88 -25.42
CA ILE A 673 -27.98 -14.49 -24.63
C ILE A 673 -27.56 -13.06 -24.97
N ALA A 674 -27.56 -12.69 -26.26
CA ALA A 674 -27.16 -11.36 -26.70
C ALA A 674 -28.20 -10.29 -26.32
N HIS A 675 -29.49 -10.62 -26.36
CA HIS A 675 -30.56 -9.74 -25.88
C HIS A 675 -30.48 -9.52 -24.37
N VAL A 676 -30.34 -10.60 -23.58
CA VAL A 676 -30.19 -10.52 -22.12
C VAL A 676 -28.93 -9.73 -21.75
N ALA A 677 -27.81 -9.96 -22.44
CA ALA A 677 -26.57 -9.22 -22.21
C ALA A 677 -26.73 -7.72 -22.49
N THR A 678 -27.42 -7.36 -23.57
CA THR A 678 -27.69 -5.95 -23.91
C THR A 678 -28.53 -5.26 -22.83
N THR A 679 -29.56 -5.94 -22.34
CA THR A 679 -30.41 -5.45 -21.25
C THR A 679 -29.60 -5.28 -19.98
N LYS A 680 -28.87 -6.32 -19.52
CA LYS A 680 -28.09 -6.26 -18.27
C LYS A 680 -26.97 -5.23 -18.31
N LEU A 681 -26.30 -5.08 -19.45
CA LEU A 681 -25.28 -4.04 -19.65
C LEU A 681 -25.87 -2.64 -19.43
N ARG A 682 -27.02 -2.36 -20.05
CA ARG A 682 -27.73 -1.08 -19.88
C ARG A 682 -28.10 -0.87 -18.41
N GLN A 683 -28.71 -1.85 -17.76
CA GLN A 683 -29.13 -1.74 -16.35
C GLN A 683 -27.94 -1.37 -15.46
N HIS A 684 -26.83 -2.11 -15.53
CA HIS A 684 -25.67 -1.86 -14.68
C HIS A 684 -25.03 -0.50 -14.95
N ILE A 685 -24.89 -0.08 -16.21
CA ILE A 685 -24.28 1.21 -16.55
C ILE A 685 -25.13 2.36 -16.00
N TYR A 686 -26.44 2.33 -16.23
CA TYR A 686 -27.32 3.39 -15.74
C TYR A 686 -27.52 3.35 -14.23
N SER A 687 -27.40 2.20 -13.57
CA SER A 687 -27.35 2.13 -12.10
C SER A 687 -26.10 2.79 -11.53
N ILE A 688 -24.94 2.61 -12.18
CA ILE A 688 -23.69 3.29 -11.78
C ILE A 688 -23.85 4.81 -11.96
N LEU A 689 -24.34 5.25 -13.12
CA LEU A 689 -24.56 6.67 -13.40
C LEU A 689 -25.61 7.31 -12.50
N ASN A 690 -26.67 6.58 -12.14
CA ASN A 690 -27.66 7.04 -11.17
C ASN A 690 -27.03 7.34 -9.80
N ASN A 691 -26.06 6.53 -9.39
CA ASN A 691 -25.40 6.65 -8.09
C ASN A 691 -24.22 7.64 -8.07
N ARG A 692 -23.51 7.80 -9.20
CA ARG A 692 -22.23 8.54 -9.25
C ARG A 692 -22.20 9.69 -10.26
N GLY A 693 -23.12 9.73 -11.22
CA GLY A 693 -23.13 10.74 -12.27
C GLY A 693 -23.39 12.14 -11.72
N PHE A 694 -22.63 13.12 -12.21
CA PHE A 694 -22.69 14.52 -11.81
C PHE A 694 -22.40 14.78 -10.32
N ALA A 695 -21.79 13.82 -9.61
CA ALA A 695 -21.27 14.05 -8.27
C ALA A 695 -20.05 14.98 -8.30
N ASN A 696 -19.70 15.55 -7.13
CA ASN A 696 -18.49 16.35 -6.99
C ASN A 696 -17.24 15.53 -7.36
N ILE A 697 -16.27 16.20 -7.97
CA ILE A 697 -15.04 15.62 -8.52
C ILE A 697 -13.89 15.79 -7.52
N TYR A 698 -13.02 14.80 -7.39
CA TYR A 698 -11.81 14.90 -6.56
C TYR A 698 -10.67 15.50 -7.37
N GLY A 699 -10.04 16.56 -6.85
CA GLY A 699 -8.77 17.06 -7.37
C GLY A 699 -7.57 16.26 -6.87
N GLU A 700 -6.39 16.56 -7.44
CA GLU A 700 -5.10 15.95 -7.09
C GLU A 700 -4.70 16.18 -5.62
N ASP A 701 -5.27 17.19 -5.00
CA ASP A 701 -5.14 17.63 -3.61
C ASP A 701 -6.15 16.96 -2.65
N HIS A 702 -6.97 16.03 -3.13
CA HIS A 702 -8.12 15.46 -2.41
C HIS A 702 -9.22 16.46 -2.05
N ILE A 703 -9.20 17.67 -2.62
CA ILE A 703 -10.28 18.65 -2.48
C ILE A 703 -11.43 18.27 -3.43
N THR A 704 -12.66 18.45 -2.99
CA THR A 704 -13.85 18.20 -3.81
C THR A 704 -14.26 19.47 -4.55
N TYR A 705 -14.43 19.35 -5.86
CA TYR A 705 -14.87 20.41 -6.75
C TYR A 705 -16.27 20.10 -7.26
N GLU A 706 -17.13 21.11 -7.37
CA GLU A 706 -18.45 20.94 -7.96
C GLU A 706 -18.32 20.52 -9.43
N HIS A 707 -19.20 19.64 -9.86
CA HIS A 707 -19.17 19.14 -11.23
C HIS A 707 -19.34 20.29 -12.25
N PRO A 708 -18.48 20.45 -13.28
CA PRO A 708 -18.53 21.59 -14.19
C PRO A 708 -19.87 21.83 -14.87
N PHE A 709 -20.57 20.76 -15.29
CA PHE A 709 -21.93 20.85 -15.83
C PHE A 709 -22.91 21.46 -14.81
N ILE A 710 -22.83 21.07 -13.54
CA ILE A 710 -23.70 21.57 -12.48
C ILE A 710 -23.35 23.02 -12.16
N ALA A 711 -22.06 23.33 -11.98
CA ALA A 711 -21.57 24.67 -11.67
C ALA A 711 -21.99 25.70 -12.74
N TYR A 712 -21.86 25.34 -14.03
CA TYR A 712 -22.27 26.21 -15.13
C TYR A 712 -23.79 26.37 -15.23
N HIS A 713 -24.53 25.26 -15.23
CA HIS A 713 -25.97 25.31 -15.50
C HIS A 713 -26.81 25.80 -14.33
N LYS A 714 -26.32 25.74 -13.08
CA LYS A 714 -27.03 26.32 -11.94
C LYS A 714 -27.09 27.85 -12.04
N GLU A 715 -26.00 28.48 -12.49
CA GLU A 715 -25.95 29.94 -12.69
C GLU A 715 -26.91 30.36 -13.81
N GLU A 716 -26.88 29.65 -14.94
CA GLU A 716 -27.78 29.90 -16.08
C GLU A 716 -29.26 29.67 -15.71
N LEU A 717 -29.57 28.63 -14.94
CA LEU A 717 -30.94 28.38 -14.48
C LEU A 717 -31.41 29.47 -13.51
N ASN A 718 -30.59 29.87 -12.54
CA ASN A 718 -30.93 30.96 -11.61
C ASN A 718 -31.13 32.30 -12.33
N LYS A 719 -30.31 32.57 -13.35
CA LYS A 719 -30.48 33.74 -14.21
C LYS A 719 -31.81 33.70 -14.96
N THR A 720 -32.12 32.57 -15.60
CA THR A 720 -33.41 32.36 -16.28
C THR A 720 -34.58 32.55 -15.32
N MET A 721 -34.50 32.00 -14.10
CA MET A 721 -35.56 32.17 -13.10
C MET A 721 -35.68 33.62 -12.60
N SER A 722 -34.58 34.38 -12.56
CA SER A 722 -34.60 35.80 -12.17
C SER A 722 -35.32 36.69 -13.19
N GLU A 723 -35.40 36.27 -14.46
CA GLU A 723 -36.18 36.94 -15.50
C GLU A 723 -37.70 36.67 -15.36
N LEU A 724 -38.03 35.48 -14.82
CA LEU A 724 -39.41 35.01 -14.63
C LEU A 724 -40.01 35.45 -13.28
N ARG A 725 -39.19 35.55 -12.22
CA ARG A 725 -39.60 35.98 -10.89
C ARG A 725 -38.49 36.73 -10.16
N ILE A 726 -38.86 37.63 -9.26
CA ILE A 726 -37.95 38.35 -8.37
C ILE A 726 -38.22 37.89 -6.94
N VAL A 727 -37.22 37.27 -6.31
CA VAL A 727 -37.22 36.88 -4.90
C VAL A 727 -36.29 37.81 -4.12
N LYS A 728 -36.71 38.29 -2.95
CA LYS A 728 -35.92 39.24 -2.13
C LYS A 728 -35.40 38.57 -0.84
N GLY A 729 -34.34 39.15 -0.27
CA GLY A 729 -33.85 38.76 1.06
C GLY A 729 -33.19 37.38 1.13
N GLN A 730 -33.30 36.73 2.30
CA GLN A 730 -32.67 35.43 2.59
C GLN A 730 -33.28 34.27 1.77
N GLU A 731 -34.55 34.39 1.37
CA GLU A 731 -35.23 33.39 0.54
C GLU A 731 -34.61 33.26 -0.85
N LYS A 732 -33.99 34.33 -1.37
CA LYS A 732 -33.29 34.30 -2.66
C LYS A 732 -32.12 33.32 -2.64
N LEU A 733 -31.24 33.43 -1.64
CA LEU A 733 -30.08 32.54 -1.48
C LEU A 733 -30.52 31.09 -1.27
N ALA A 734 -31.55 30.86 -0.45
CA ALA A 734 -32.10 29.53 -0.21
C ALA A 734 -32.65 28.90 -1.50
N SER A 735 -33.39 29.67 -2.30
CA SER A 735 -33.91 29.25 -3.60
C SER A 735 -32.77 28.97 -4.59
N GLU A 736 -31.82 29.89 -4.75
CA GLU A 736 -30.72 29.75 -5.72
C GLU A 736 -29.82 28.54 -5.45
N ASN A 737 -29.66 28.15 -4.18
CA ASN A 737 -28.93 26.95 -3.79
C ASN A 737 -29.63 25.63 -4.19
N LEU A 738 -30.95 25.64 -4.40
CA LEU A 738 -31.69 24.46 -4.88
C LEU A 738 -31.46 24.15 -6.36
N ALA A 739 -30.97 25.12 -7.15
CA ALA A 739 -30.79 24.94 -8.59
C ALA A 739 -29.86 23.74 -8.91
N ALA A 740 -28.74 23.62 -8.18
CA ALA A 740 -27.80 22.51 -8.36
C ALA A 740 -28.45 21.14 -8.07
N ILE A 741 -29.25 21.08 -7.01
CA ILE A 741 -29.97 19.86 -6.58
C ILE A 741 -30.99 19.47 -7.65
N ILE A 742 -31.83 20.42 -8.08
CA ILE A 742 -32.89 20.17 -9.07
C ILE A 742 -32.31 19.76 -10.43
N ILE A 743 -31.21 20.39 -10.87
CA ILE A 743 -30.51 19.97 -12.09
C ILE A 743 -30.09 18.50 -11.97
N CYS A 744 -29.46 18.14 -10.85
CA CYS A 744 -28.98 16.79 -10.63
C CYS A 744 -30.13 15.77 -10.56
N GLU A 745 -31.23 16.09 -9.88
CA GLU A 745 -32.42 15.24 -9.76
C GLU A 745 -33.13 15.02 -11.10
N VAL A 746 -33.37 16.09 -11.87
CA VAL A 746 -34.00 15.98 -13.19
C VAL A 746 -33.13 15.12 -14.11
N VAL A 747 -31.81 15.32 -14.14
CA VAL A 747 -30.93 14.50 -14.97
C VAL A 747 -30.92 13.04 -14.48
N LYS A 748 -30.80 12.79 -13.17
CA LYS A 748 -30.84 11.44 -12.61
C LYS A 748 -32.12 10.70 -12.98
N ILE A 749 -33.28 11.33 -12.79
CA ILE A 749 -34.57 10.71 -13.12
C ILE A 749 -34.64 10.43 -14.63
N PHE A 750 -34.58 11.46 -15.45
CA PHE A 750 -34.94 11.36 -16.86
C PHE A 750 -33.86 10.73 -17.77
N TRP A 751 -32.58 10.85 -17.40
CA TRP A 751 -31.48 10.27 -18.19
C TRP A 751 -30.97 8.95 -17.63
N PHE A 752 -31.07 8.69 -16.33
CA PHE A 752 -30.51 7.49 -15.71
C PHE A 752 -31.57 6.52 -15.20
N ARG A 753 -32.41 6.92 -14.24
CA ARG A 753 -33.39 6.06 -13.57
C ARG A 753 -34.30 5.36 -14.57
N LEU A 754 -34.89 6.10 -15.52
CA LEU A 754 -35.76 5.55 -16.56
C LEU A 754 -35.08 4.48 -17.45
N LYS A 755 -33.74 4.46 -17.48
CA LYS A 755 -32.92 3.50 -18.24
C LYS A 755 -32.41 2.33 -17.39
N VAL A 756 -32.80 2.20 -16.13
CA VAL A 756 -32.45 1.04 -15.27
C VAL A 756 -33.48 -0.08 -15.37
N HIS A 757 -34.74 0.24 -15.62
CA HIS A 757 -35.81 -0.76 -15.74
C HIS A 757 -35.57 -1.76 -16.89
N GLU A 758 -36.10 -2.98 -16.79
CA GLU A 758 -35.89 -4.05 -17.79
C GLU A 758 -36.38 -3.64 -19.18
N SER A 759 -37.57 -3.05 -19.27
CA SER A 759 -38.05 -2.33 -20.45
C SER A 759 -37.68 -0.85 -20.37
N VAL A 760 -37.33 -0.21 -21.49
CA VAL A 760 -37.00 1.22 -21.50
C VAL A 760 -38.24 2.04 -21.15
N VAL A 761 -38.20 2.74 -20.01
CA VAL A 761 -39.27 3.63 -19.58
C VAL A 761 -39.20 4.94 -20.38
N GLN A 762 -40.36 5.47 -20.74
CA GLN A 762 -40.53 6.69 -21.51
C GLN A 762 -41.38 7.69 -20.72
N TYR A 763 -41.33 8.94 -21.14
CA TYR A 763 -42.18 9.99 -20.61
C TYR A 763 -42.85 10.77 -21.73
N VAL A 764 -44.08 11.22 -21.50
CA VAL A 764 -44.89 11.96 -22.48
C VAL A 764 -45.60 13.13 -21.79
N TRP A 765 -45.49 14.32 -22.39
CA TRP A 765 -46.27 15.48 -21.97
C TRP A 765 -47.70 15.37 -22.51
N VAL A 766 -48.69 15.43 -21.63
CA VAL A 766 -50.10 15.33 -22.04
C VAL A 766 -50.51 16.62 -22.77
N PRO A 767 -51.08 16.52 -23.98
CA PRO A 767 -51.51 17.70 -24.73
C PRO A 767 -52.66 18.47 -24.07
N TYR A 768 -52.76 19.75 -24.44
CA TYR A 768 -53.92 20.58 -24.11
C TYR A 768 -55.23 19.98 -24.64
N ASN A 769 -56.31 20.14 -23.87
CA ASN A 769 -57.69 19.73 -24.21
C ASN A 769 -57.94 18.22 -24.29
N VAL A 770 -57.03 17.40 -23.75
CA VAL A 770 -57.28 15.96 -23.53
C VAL A 770 -58.19 15.81 -22.30
N LYS A 771 -59.17 14.88 -22.34
CA LYS A 771 -60.03 14.58 -21.19
C LYS A 771 -59.17 14.05 -20.04
N VAL A 772 -59.40 14.54 -18.82
CA VAL A 772 -58.69 14.06 -17.64
C VAL A 772 -59.07 12.61 -17.38
N ASP A 773 -58.06 11.77 -17.18
CA ASP A 773 -58.20 10.35 -16.83
C ASP A 773 -57.47 10.14 -15.50
N GLU A 774 -58.24 9.96 -14.43
CA GLU A 774 -57.73 9.85 -13.05
C GLU A 774 -56.82 8.64 -12.85
N MET A 775 -56.89 7.63 -13.73
CA MET A 775 -55.96 6.50 -13.67
C MET A 775 -54.53 6.90 -14.02
N PHE A 776 -54.34 7.99 -14.77
CA PHE A 776 -53.04 8.38 -15.34
C PHE A 776 -52.69 9.85 -15.13
N MET A 777 -53.57 10.64 -14.50
CA MET A 777 -53.39 12.08 -14.34
C MET A 777 -53.81 12.54 -12.94
N GLU A 778 -53.00 13.42 -12.35
CA GLU A 778 -53.26 14.11 -11.07
C GLU A 778 -53.57 15.58 -11.32
N GLY A 779 -54.75 16.04 -10.91
CA GLY A 779 -55.22 17.42 -11.08
C GLY A 779 -54.90 18.33 -9.89
N SER A 780 -54.46 19.56 -10.13
CA SER A 780 -54.15 20.54 -9.07
C SER A 780 -55.36 21.32 -8.51
N ASN A 781 -56.53 21.28 -9.19
CA ASN A 781 -57.76 22.02 -8.83
C ASN A 781 -58.99 21.08 -8.74
N LEU A 782 -58.86 19.91 -8.13
CA LEU A 782 -59.97 18.98 -7.93
C LEU A 782 -60.81 19.43 -6.72
N ASP A 783 -61.90 20.15 -6.95
CA ASP A 783 -63.00 20.27 -5.97
C ASP A 783 -64.00 19.14 -6.25
N ASP A 784 -64.32 18.34 -5.22
CA ASP A 784 -65.06 17.05 -5.24
C ASP A 784 -66.49 17.06 -5.84
N ASN A 785 -66.92 18.13 -6.54
CA ASN A 785 -68.34 18.34 -6.87
C ASN A 785 -68.68 18.47 -8.37
N ASP A 786 -67.73 18.44 -9.32
CA ASP A 786 -67.99 18.63 -10.77
C ASP A 786 -67.04 17.81 -11.68
N GLU A 787 -66.97 16.49 -11.50
CA GLU A 787 -65.98 15.62 -12.18
C GLU A 787 -66.25 15.35 -13.68
N GLU A 788 -67.49 15.50 -14.17
CA GLU A 788 -67.85 14.89 -15.47
C GLU A 788 -67.31 15.59 -16.74
N ASN A 789 -66.64 16.76 -16.66
CA ASN A 789 -66.20 17.51 -17.85
C ASN A 789 -64.86 18.28 -17.71
N LEU A 790 -63.85 17.68 -17.07
CA LEU A 790 -62.51 18.28 -16.97
C LEU A 790 -61.59 17.89 -18.14
N CYS A 791 -60.85 18.87 -18.65
CA CYS A 791 -59.80 18.70 -19.64
C CYS A 791 -58.47 19.25 -19.14
N VAL A 792 -57.36 18.75 -19.71
CA VAL A 792 -56.01 19.24 -19.44
C VAL A 792 -55.87 20.68 -19.96
N GLY A 793 -55.59 21.60 -19.05
CA GLY A 793 -55.16 22.96 -19.34
C GLY A 793 -53.66 23.04 -19.58
N LEU A 794 -52.85 22.50 -18.66
CA LEU A 794 -51.40 22.43 -18.79
C LEU A 794 -50.87 21.17 -18.11
N CYS A 795 -50.13 20.33 -18.84
CA CYS A 795 -49.31 19.27 -18.23
C CYS A 795 -47.99 19.89 -17.76
N TYR A 796 -47.73 19.85 -16.45
CA TYR A 796 -46.54 20.45 -15.84
C TYR A 796 -45.56 19.43 -15.25
N PHE A 797 -45.99 18.17 -15.15
CA PHE A 797 -45.09 17.03 -15.00
C PHE A 797 -45.55 15.91 -15.95
N PRO A 798 -44.64 15.28 -16.73
CA PRO A 798 -45.03 14.34 -17.78
C PRO A 798 -45.54 13.01 -17.21
N LEU A 799 -46.34 12.30 -18.00
CA LEU A 799 -46.71 10.90 -17.75
C LEU A 799 -45.46 10.02 -17.91
N ILE A 800 -45.21 9.09 -17.00
CA ILE A 800 -44.06 8.18 -17.09
C ILE A 800 -44.54 6.73 -17.09
N GLY A 801 -44.10 5.94 -18.06
CA GLY A 801 -44.53 4.55 -18.22
C GLY A 801 -43.81 3.82 -19.36
N ARG A 802 -44.24 2.60 -19.62
CA ARG A 802 -43.82 1.83 -20.80
C ARG A 802 -44.95 1.78 -21.81
N ASP A 803 -44.57 1.70 -23.09
CA ASP A 803 -45.50 1.51 -24.21
C ASP A 803 -46.66 2.53 -24.19
N LEU A 804 -46.36 3.78 -23.82
CA LEU A 804 -47.35 4.86 -23.63
C LEU A 804 -48.16 5.20 -24.90
N THR A 805 -47.75 4.67 -26.05
CA THR A 805 -48.39 4.82 -27.36
C THR A 805 -49.23 3.60 -27.76
N LEU A 806 -49.18 2.50 -27.00
CA LEU A 806 -49.92 1.25 -27.26
C LEU A 806 -51.14 1.13 -26.33
N ILE A 807 -52.07 0.23 -26.69
CA ILE A 807 -53.30 -0.03 -25.94
C ILE A 807 -52.98 -0.60 -24.55
N ASP A 808 -51.97 -1.47 -24.45
CA ASP A 808 -51.52 -2.11 -23.21
C ASP A 808 -50.48 -1.27 -22.43
N LYS A 809 -50.64 0.06 -22.45
CA LYS A 809 -49.74 0.99 -21.76
C LYS A 809 -49.71 0.68 -20.26
N LYS A 810 -48.51 0.65 -19.67
CA LYS A 810 -48.34 0.53 -18.21
C LYS A 810 -47.75 1.82 -17.67
N VAL A 811 -48.54 2.51 -16.86
CA VAL A 811 -48.16 3.77 -16.23
C VAL A 811 -47.51 3.49 -14.89
N PHE A 812 -46.38 4.16 -14.64
CA PHE A 812 -45.65 4.09 -13.38
C PHE A 812 -45.87 5.35 -12.55
N VAL A 813 -45.90 6.52 -13.21
CA VAL A 813 -46.16 7.82 -12.58
C VAL A 813 -47.18 8.58 -13.41
N SER A 814 -48.23 9.04 -12.75
CA SER A 814 -49.28 9.87 -13.34
C SER A 814 -48.74 11.24 -13.78
N ALA A 815 -49.27 11.76 -14.89
CA ALA A 815 -48.98 13.13 -15.30
C ALA A 815 -49.58 14.12 -14.30
N LYS A 816 -48.87 15.19 -13.98
CA LYS A 816 -49.45 16.28 -13.19
C LYS A 816 -49.97 17.35 -14.11
N VAL A 817 -51.26 17.68 -13.96
CA VAL A 817 -51.99 18.55 -14.88
C VAL A 817 -52.73 19.66 -14.13
N PHE A 818 -52.67 20.87 -14.66
CA PHE A 818 -53.61 21.93 -14.34
C PHE A 818 -54.88 21.69 -15.15
N THR A 819 -56.01 21.54 -14.47
CA THR A 819 -57.30 21.19 -15.09
C THR A 819 -58.11 22.44 -15.45
N LYS A 820 -58.95 22.32 -16.47
CA LYS A 820 -59.95 23.33 -16.85
C LYS A 820 -61.28 22.65 -17.16
N LYS A 821 -62.39 23.38 -17.04
CA LYS A 821 -63.68 22.91 -17.55
C LYS A 821 -63.65 22.83 -19.09
N SER A 822 -64.24 21.78 -19.64
CA SER A 822 -64.46 21.64 -21.09
C SER A 822 -65.33 22.79 -21.58
N LEU A 823 -64.92 23.45 -22.66
CA LEU A 823 -65.78 24.41 -23.34
C LEU A 823 -66.84 23.58 -24.08
N LYS A 824 -68.12 23.78 -23.73
CA LYS A 824 -69.23 23.23 -24.52
C LYS A 824 -69.24 23.79 -25.93
#